data_AF-A0A2P4QK66-F1
#
_entry.id   AF-A0A2P4QK66-F1
#
_cell.length_a   1.000
_cell.length_b   1.000
_cell.length_c   1.000
_cell.angle_alpha   90.00
_cell.angle_beta   90.00
_cell.angle_gamma   90.00
#
_symmetry.space_group_name_H-M   'P 1'
#
loop_
_entity.id
_entity.type
_entity.pdbx_description
1 polymer ?
#
loop_
_entity_poly.entity_id
_entity_poly.type
_entity_poly.pdbx_seq_one_letter_code
_entity_poly.pdbx_strand_id
1 'polypeptide(L)'
;MATTTVTKESIISNKVNTDNKYLTSLFRQSSDRTQERYKPVMQETLPLKEEKIILIPSRLRELLANTSDEIVVKLGCFPYTNLVYFTVNDNLFIWEYEKGNDENAIGHIDVHPLQDLYIKCVGLVKPRAGRFIDDAQYVLVIVTDKAIHIFGLSNTPTGIVFHDMSSDRYRANYSKKTVESIIGTDDGRIFLIDAGELCELVYEDEGWFSHPCRLEIRSLSTLDQQLRFISNYSSRLRSVVVDDARNLLSVMSDHHIESFLIMKNGGPLKSLGKWSINDDKSGLKGTIISIHPIHVTESSFYCLLAVTSTGHRGYFTCYSINRGYNWSVVTDTTSYRNTEPNCLILYEVHEPPPQPQSQVAQQTNSGFSMFKYFHGVFFALKREGASHVVTTTQPNYGAMFMRFIQSQELIFSEHIFTFPYHNIYEIQEIRNPLHDPKVFEEYSNDLIDQFYAPPRKFLVYSHHGIIMLNKLRPVDHLENIIKRGFQNEVSKAFVENYGQEQTCAMCFLIANEESYATLKYFQYSILFEGFAFCLARILRPVWRQKILKLRSTGAITYVDTNIPEPKLQYIIKKLLNLKKFCDKHPDLKTLHHVENTSSSSLTPAQAIGIGGLYDALVRMADAISFIILMLEYNLPETIARVDPSTKQTIVNSNFDQLVTDPSVRSSWHDVVLAIIRKETTPRVENLSRNLEARCPTFCNAIEVKLYQGYEALQKAKKNEDEHTTNEALRSSLKLFTESINTMTYGTLINLCNEYKNFKFYEGAVELLLKAAHTMEHVTDKRKSILDSVIDTLRDAGVFNEGVHRQTRTFNPVLHKALELGLTLKDIDFLFTVYDEFLLADSISQLFDPAAPYIEGYLTDSKDLSSPEVRKKLDLYCDFCVKRHEYLKAADVKDYIAQNAGDDVDLQERLNYLSHAVGQAESAKEFSESAKVIEILNKYRNKMRIAQIQFEIYLEISSMNDNVFNNFAKLHGIPSKAEVLALLNQKLYDPPILLNDFIQPFNLFEKKLALLQIVEDAPYSTEIANVWDDIIQKAIQRSEDTGSIQPIADTLVSAGRKYYPSDVRMLPLDKIIILVSKYLIDRRFNDPGVITRILRQANINYAVLFETFKRVLNNRSDESLYIRDGLRFLFQELSYILSEWVKSSEELYDIDTNNVLDLIDRWVGVVDSSKLGKELKEDFMENRRNVEILKRRKNE
;
A
#
# COMPACT_ATOMS: atom_id res chain seq x y z
N MET A 1 -8.60 -22.78 -23.11
CA MET A 1 -9.13 -22.96 -21.75
C MET A 1 -8.00 -22.66 -20.79
N ALA A 2 -8.02 -21.49 -20.14
CA ALA A 2 -7.01 -21.15 -19.14
C ALA A 2 -7.13 -22.16 -17.99
N THR A 3 -6.03 -22.81 -17.62
CA THR A 3 -5.93 -23.62 -16.42
C THR A 3 -6.12 -22.72 -15.21
N THR A 4 -7.37 -22.54 -14.76
CA THR A 4 -7.70 -21.87 -13.50
C THR A 4 -6.94 -22.56 -12.38
N THR A 5 -5.95 -21.87 -11.81
CA THR A 5 -5.24 -22.30 -10.63
C THR A 5 -6.25 -22.50 -9.50
N VAL A 6 -6.32 -23.72 -8.96
CA VAL A 6 -7.20 -24.01 -7.83
C VAL A 6 -6.62 -23.29 -6.61
N THR A 7 -7.40 -22.37 -6.04
CA THR A 7 -7.10 -21.71 -4.76
C THR A 7 -8.01 -22.24 -3.66
N LYS A 8 -7.65 -22.03 -2.39
CA LYS A 8 -8.49 -22.43 -1.25
C LYS A 8 -9.87 -21.76 -1.26
N GLU A 9 -9.96 -20.51 -1.69
CA GLU A 9 -11.22 -19.77 -1.84
C GLU A 9 -12.05 -20.30 -3.03
N SER A 10 -11.39 -20.81 -4.09
CA SER A 10 -12.08 -21.46 -5.20
C SER A 10 -12.75 -22.78 -4.78
N ILE A 11 -12.17 -23.51 -3.83
CA ILE A 11 -12.77 -24.74 -3.26
C ILE A 11 -14.08 -24.40 -2.56
N ILE A 12 -14.08 -23.38 -1.69
CA ILE A 12 -15.27 -22.89 -0.99
C ILE A 12 -16.34 -22.48 -2.02
N SER A 13 -15.96 -21.67 -3.01
CA SER A 13 -16.85 -21.25 -4.09
C SER A 13 -17.46 -22.41 -4.86
N ASN A 14 -16.70 -23.47 -5.13
CA ASN A 14 -17.19 -24.67 -5.80
C ASN A 14 -18.20 -25.42 -4.94
N LYS A 15 -17.97 -25.54 -3.62
CA LYS A 15 -18.92 -26.18 -2.71
C LYS A 15 -20.22 -25.40 -2.57
N VAL A 16 -20.14 -24.07 -2.42
CA VAL A 16 -21.33 -23.19 -2.43
C VAL A 16 -22.11 -23.34 -3.74
N ASN A 17 -21.41 -23.42 -4.89
CA ASN A 17 -22.04 -23.65 -6.19
C ASN A 17 -22.73 -25.02 -6.28
N THR A 18 -22.13 -26.07 -5.74
CA THR A 18 -22.72 -27.42 -5.69
C THR A 18 -24.00 -27.42 -4.88
N ASP A 19 -23.98 -26.84 -3.68
CA ASP A 19 -25.15 -26.72 -2.81
C ASP A 19 -26.26 -25.89 -3.48
N ASN A 20 -25.92 -24.80 -4.16
CA ASN A 20 -26.89 -23.99 -4.91
C ASN A 20 -27.52 -24.77 -6.09
N LYS A 21 -26.74 -25.57 -6.81
CA LYS A 21 -27.28 -26.43 -7.88
C LYS A 21 -28.24 -27.48 -7.32
N TYR A 22 -27.88 -28.12 -6.22
CA TYR A 22 -28.76 -29.07 -5.53
C TYR A 22 -30.08 -28.42 -5.11
N LEU A 23 -29.99 -27.26 -4.44
CA LEU A 23 -31.16 -26.55 -3.98
C LEU A 23 -32.10 -26.14 -5.12
N THR A 24 -31.55 -25.74 -6.27
CA THR A 24 -32.38 -25.43 -7.46
C THR A 24 -33.05 -26.65 -8.10
N SER A 25 -32.59 -27.87 -7.83
CA SER A 25 -33.11 -29.11 -8.43
C SER A 25 -34.07 -29.90 -7.53
N LEU A 26 -34.16 -29.57 -6.23
CA LEU A 26 -34.96 -30.28 -5.21
C LEU A 26 -36.43 -30.50 -5.56
N PHE A 27 -37.08 -29.56 -6.25
CA PHE A 27 -38.52 -29.60 -6.56
C PHE A 27 -38.83 -29.92 -8.03
N ARG A 28 -37.86 -30.44 -8.78
CA ARG A 28 -38.03 -30.87 -10.19
C ARG A 28 -38.17 -32.38 -10.37
N GLN A 29 -38.47 -33.08 -9.28
CA GLN A 29 -38.31 -34.51 -9.19
C GLN A 29 -39.51 -35.23 -9.82
N SER A 30 -39.24 -36.38 -10.46
CA SER A 30 -40.27 -37.17 -11.11
C SER A 30 -41.26 -37.69 -10.07
N SER A 31 -42.53 -37.84 -10.48
CA SER A 31 -43.59 -38.44 -9.67
C SER A 31 -43.28 -39.91 -9.45
N ASP A 32 -42.40 -40.23 -8.51
CA ASP A 32 -42.24 -41.60 -8.07
C ASP A 32 -43.50 -41.99 -7.28
N ARG A 33 -44.30 -42.88 -7.88
CA ARG A 33 -45.53 -43.44 -7.30
C ARG A 33 -45.25 -44.76 -6.55
N THR A 34 -43.99 -45.10 -6.31
CA THR A 34 -43.60 -46.36 -5.65
C THR A 34 -43.59 -46.24 -4.12
N GLN A 35 -43.56 -47.40 -3.45
CA GLN A 35 -43.46 -47.53 -1.99
C GLN A 35 -42.15 -46.93 -1.40
N GLU A 36 -41.21 -46.43 -2.22
CA GLU A 36 -39.94 -45.87 -1.75
C GLU A 36 -40.02 -44.40 -1.28
N ARG A 37 -41.11 -43.67 -1.59
CA ARG A 37 -41.27 -42.25 -1.21
C ARG A 37 -41.22 -42.04 0.30
N TYR A 38 -41.99 -42.81 1.06
CA TYR A 38 -42.10 -42.65 2.52
C TYR A 38 -41.14 -43.60 3.25
N LYS A 39 -40.22 -43.02 4.03
CA LYS A 39 -39.27 -43.76 4.86
C LYS A 39 -39.62 -43.55 6.34
N PRO A 40 -39.79 -44.62 7.14
CA PRO A 40 -39.97 -44.47 8.58
C PRO A 40 -38.71 -43.87 9.20
N VAL A 41 -38.89 -43.13 10.29
CA VAL A 41 -37.77 -42.56 11.05
C VAL A 41 -37.32 -43.54 12.14
N MET A 42 -36.01 -43.63 12.38
CA MET A 42 -35.48 -44.38 13.53
C MET A 42 -35.82 -43.68 14.84
N GLN A 43 -35.97 -44.44 15.93
CA GLN A 43 -36.35 -43.88 17.23
C GLN A 43 -35.32 -42.89 17.78
N GLU A 44 -34.04 -43.08 17.47
CA GLU A 44 -32.94 -42.20 17.88
C GLU A 44 -32.86 -40.91 17.04
N THR A 45 -33.52 -40.88 15.88
CA THR A 45 -33.47 -39.76 14.94
C THR A 45 -34.84 -39.08 14.76
N LEU A 46 -35.69 -39.13 15.78
CA LEU A 46 -37.02 -38.51 15.73
C LEU A 46 -36.94 -37.00 15.47
N PRO A 47 -37.63 -36.48 14.44
CA PRO A 47 -37.33 -35.15 13.92
C PRO A 47 -37.90 -34.00 14.76
N LEU A 48 -38.88 -34.30 15.61
CA LEU A 48 -39.49 -33.35 16.52
C LEU A 48 -39.29 -33.86 17.95
N LYS A 49 -38.86 -32.95 18.82
CA LYS A 49 -38.70 -33.22 20.25
C LYS A 49 -39.43 -32.14 21.04
N GLU A 50 -40.21 -32.56 22.03
CA GLU A 50 -40.80 -31.63 22.99
C GLU A 50 -39.70 -30.93 23.81
N GLU A 51 -39.70 -29.61 23.80
CA GLU A 51 -38.74 -28.77 24.53
C GLU A 51 -39.30 -28.39 25.90
N LYS A 52 -40.51 -27.81 25.92
CA LYS A 52 -41.20 -27.38 27.14
C LYS A 52 -42.71 -27.27 26.89
N ILE A 53 -43.47 -27.31 27.98
CA ILE A 53 -44.91 -27.02 28.01
C ILE A 53 -45.13 -25.76 28.83
N ILE A 54 -45.79 -24.76 28.24
CA ILE A 54 -46.27 -23.57 28.96
C ILE A 54 -47.74 -23.82 29.29
N LEU A 55 -48.03 -23.93 30.58
CA LEU A 55 -49.40 -24.20 31.06
C LEU A 55 -50.30 -23.00 30.78
N ILE A 56 -51.49 -23.25 30.22
CA ILE A 56 -52.51 -22.20 30.10
C ILE A 56 -52.87 -21.61 31.48
N PRO A 57 -53.25 -20.32 31.55
CA PRO A 57 -53.72 -19.69 32.78
C PRO A 57 -54.84 -20.49 33.45
N SER A 58 -54.81 -20.58 34.79
CA SER A 58 -55.76 -21.38 35.58
C SER A 58 -57.22 -21.04 35.28
N ARG A 59 -57.51 -19.73 35.16
CA ARG A 59 -58.85 -19.22 34.83
C ARG A 59 -59.31 -19.66 33.44
N LEU A 60 -58.42 -19.67 32.45
CA LEU A 60 -58.74 -20.17 31.10
C LEU A 60 -58.99 -21.68 31.11
N ARG A 61 -58.23 -22.44 31.92
CA ARG A 61 -58.43 -23.88 32.08
C ARG A 61 -59.80 -24.22 32.66
N GLU A 62 -60.25 -23.48 33.67
CA GLU A 62 -61.58 -23.62 34.25
C GLU A 62 -62.68 -23.30 33.24
N LEU A 63 -62.51 -22.22 32.46
CA LEU A 63 -63.45 -21.85 31.40
C LEU A 63 -63.53 -22.91 30.30
N LEU A 64 -62.40 -23.50 29.89
CA LEU A 64 -62.38 -24.58 28.90
C LEU A 64 -63.08 -25.84 29.42
N ALA A 65 -62.91 -26.17 30.70
CA ALA A 65 -63.58 -27.32 31.33
C ALA A 65 -65.10 -27.13 31.44
N ASN A 66 -65.58 -25.89 31.54
CA ASN A 66 -66.98 -25.53 31.72
C ASN A 66 -67.64 -24.96 30.44
N THR A 67 -67.04 -25.19 29.27
CA THR A 67 -67.58 -24.73 27.99
C THR A 67 -69.00 -25.28 27.79
N SER A 68 -69.98 -24.39 27.57
CA SER A 68 -71.40 -24.70 27.38
C SER A 68 -72.01 -23.75 26.32
N ASP A 69 -73.28 -23.88 25.97
CA ASP A 69 -73.94 -22.98 25.01
C ASP A 69 -73.91 -21.49 25.43
N GLU A 70 -73.72 -21.18 26.73
CA GLU A 70 -73.63 -19.82 27.27
C GLU A 70 -72.20 -19.25 27.30
N ILE A 71 -71.17 -20.10 27.25
CA ILE A 71 -69.75 -19.70 27.34
C ILE A 71 -69.01 -20.27 26.13
N VAL A 72 -68.78 -19.43 25.13
CA VAL A 72 -68.04 -19.78 23.91
C VAL A 72 -66.59 -19.34 24.06
N VAL A 73 -65.68 -20.31 24.06
CA VAL A 73 -64.23 -20.07 24.09
C VAL A 73 -63.62 -20.44 22.73
N LYS A 74 -62.88 -19.51 22.11
CA LYS A 74 -62.04 -19.82 20.93
C LYS A 74 -60.59 -19.52 21.23
N LEU A 75 -59.71 -20.39 20.78
CA LEU A 75 -58.26 -20.31 20.94
C LEU A 75 -57.63 -20.15 19.55
N GLY A 76 -56.60 -19.32 19.42
CA GLY A 76 -55.89 -19.18 18.16
C GLY A 76 -54.46 -18.66 18.35
N CYS A 77 -53.67 -18.76 17.29
CA CYS A 77 -52.30 -18.29 17.25
C CYS A 77 -52.17 -17.15 16.25
N PHE A 78 -51.32 -16.17 16.55
CA PHE A 78 -50.93 -15.17 15.55
C PHE A 78 -49.67 -15.64 14.81
N PRO A 79 -49.75 -15.92 13.49
CA PRO A 79 -48.64 -16.49 12.74
C PRO A 79 -47.36 -15.66 12.85
N TYR A 80 -46.21 -16.32 13.00
CA TYR A 80 -44.89 -15.68 13.05
C TYR A 80 -44.73 -14.61 14.15
N THR A 81 -45.49 -14.72 15.24
CA THR A 81 -45.32 -13.92 16.45
C THR A 81 -45.16 -14.81 17.67
N ASN A 82 -44.78 -14.23 18.81
CA ASN A 82 -44.80 -14.89 20.11
C ASN A 82 -46.13 -14.65 20.85
N LEU A 83 -47.20 -14.33 20.12
CA LEU A 83 -48.51 -14.01 20.66
C LEU A 83 -49.52 -15.09 20.28
N VAL A 84 -50.31 -15.52 21.25
CA VAL A 84 -51.54 -16.30 21.04
C VAL A 84 -52.73 -15.48 21.50
N TYR A 85 -53.93 -15.89 21.11
CA TYR A 85 -55.14 -15.27 21.61
C TYR A 85 -56.16 -16.30 22.07
N PHE A 86 -57.03 -15.85 22.96
CA PHE A 86 -58.25 -16.55 23.28
C PHE A 86 -59.39 -15.55 23.45
N THR A 87 -60.58 -16.00 23.07
CA THR A 87 -61.81 -15.22 23.24
C THR A 87 -62.73 -15.94 24.21
N VAL A 88 -63.44 -15.17 25.03
CA VAL A 88 -64.50 -15.67 25.92
C VAL A 88 -65.71 -14.80 25.67
N ASN A 89 -66.69 -15.31 24.91
CA ASN A 89 -67.85 -14.56 24.44
C ASN A 89 -67.47 -13.28 23.64
N ASP A 90 -67.49 -12.13 24.30
CA ASP A 90 -67.18 -10.79 23.79
C ASP A 90 -65.82 -10.25 24.28
N ASN A 91 -65.09 -11.00 25.10
CA ASN A 91 -63.77 -10.56 25.59
C ASN A 91 -62.64 -11.17 24.75
N LEU A 92 -61.66 -10.35 24.35
CA LEU A 92 -60.44 -10.79 23.67
C LEU A 92 -59.24 -10.67 24.61
N PHE A 93 -58.50 -11.77 24.73
CA PHE A 93 -57.24 -11.82 25.46
C PHE A 93 -56.12 -12.17 24.50
N ILE A 94 -55.05 -11.41 24.54
CA ILE A 94 -53.82 -11.66 23.79
C ILE A 94 -52.72 -11.99 24.79
N TRP A 95 -52.05 -13.11 24.60
CA TRP A 95 -51.10 -13.64 25.55
C TRP A 95 -49.73 -13.82 24.91
N GLU A 96 -48.73 -13.16 25.48
CA GLU A 96 -47.32 -13.41 25.20
C GLU A 96 -46.83 -14.60 26.01
N TYR A 97 -46.97 -15.79 25.42
CA TYR A 97 -46.77 -17.06 26.11
C TYR A 97 -45.35 -17.25 26.68
N GLU A 98 -44.34 -16.55 26.15
CA GLU A 98 -42.97 -16.65 26.65
C GLU A 98 -42.75 -15.93 27.99
N LYS A 99 -43.58 -14.92 28.32
CA LYS A 99 -43.54 -14.22 29.61
C LYS A 99 -44.30 -14.97 30.73
N GLY A 100 -44.85 -16.15 30.44
CA GLY A 100 -45.59 -16.94 31.42
C GLY A 100 -46.98 -16.37 31.72
N ASN A 101 -47.46 -16.54 32.96
CA ASN A 101 -48.84 -16.17 33.36
C ASN A 101 -48.91 -14.85 34.15
N ASP A 102 -47.88 -14.00 34.04
CA ASP A 102 -47.85 -12.68 34.68
C ASP A 102 -48.93 -11.75 34.08
N GLU A 103 -49.47 -10.81 34.87
CA GLU A 103 -50.52 -9.88 34.38
C GLU A 103 -50.07 -9.05 33.18
N ASN A 104 -48.79 -8.66 33.12
CA ASN A 104 -48.21 -7.93 31.98
C ASN A 104 -48.02 -8.79 30.72
N ALA A 105 -48.10 -10.13 30.83
CA ALA A 105 -48.02 -11.06 29.71
C ALA A 105 -49.35 -11.18 28.95
N ILE A 106 -50.46 -10.77 29.56
CA ILE A 106 -51.81 -10.92 28.99
C ILE A 106 -52.42 -9.53 28.79
N GLY A 107 -52.53 -9.11 27.53
CA GLY A 107 -53.32 -7.96 27.14
C GLY A 107 -54.81 -8.31 27.08
N HIS A 108 -55.66 -7.44 27.60
CA HIS A 108 -57.11 -7.62 27.64
C HIS A 108 -57.81 -6.49 26.88
N ILE A 109 -58.73 -6.86 25.99
CA ILE A 109 -59.68 -5.95 25.35
C ILE A 109 -61.09 -6.39 25.74
N ASP A 110 -61.78 -5.52 26.45
CA ASP A 110 -63.23 -5.62 26.65
C ASP A 110 -63.93 -5.04 25.41
N VAL A 111 -64.64 -5.88 24.65
CA VAL A 111 -65.44 -5.44 23.47
C VAL A 111 -66.86 -5.05 23.89
N HIS A 112 -67.28 -5.35 25.12
CA HIS A 112 -68.60 -4.98 25.64
C HIS A 112 -68.90 -3.46 25.57
N PRO A 113 -67.93 -2.55 25.83
CA PRO A 113 -68.10 -1.10 25.65
C PRO A 113 -68.38 -0.69 24.19
N LEU A 114 -68.06 -1.54 23.21
CA LEU A 114 -68.31 -1.31 21.78
C LEU A 114 -69.76 -1.66 21.37
N GLN A 115 -70.61 -2.08 22.32
CA GLN A 115 -72.03 -2.45 22.13
C GLN A 115 -72.28 -3.59 21.12
N ASP A 116 -71.28 -4.44 20.91
CA ASP A 116 -71.33 -5.60 20.01
C ASP A 116 -71.45 -6.91 20.82
N LEU A 117 -72.17 -7.91 20.29
CA LEU A 117 -72.59 -9.08 21.10
C LEU A 117 -71.57 -10.22 21.14
N TYR A 118 -70.82 -10.49 20.06
CA TYR A 118 -69.91 -11.65 19.98
C TYR A 118 -68.73 -11.43 19.01
N ILE A 119 -67.54 -11.91 19.39
CA ILE A 119 -66.36 -11.92 18.51
C ILE A 119 -66.42 -13.14 17.57
N LYS A 120 -66.49 -12.86 16.26
CA LYS A 120 -66.51 -13.89 15.21
C LYS A 120 -65.12 -14.37 14.85
N CYS A 121 -64.23 -13.43 14.55
CA CYS A 121 -62.91 -13.68 14.01
C CYS A 121 -61.94 -12.59 14.46
N VAL A 122 -60.67 -12.96 14.63
CA VAL A 122 -59.59 -12.05 15.01
C VAL A 122 -58.40 -12.30 14.09
N GLY A 123 -57.79 -11.24 13.57
CA GLY A 123 -56.59 -11.30 12.73
C GLY A 123 -55.54 -10.31 13.19
N LEU A 124 -54.26 -10.64 13.00
CA LEU A 124 -53.13 -9.74 13.27
C LEU A 124 -52.30 -9.60 11.99
N VAL A 125 -52.15 -8.37 11.51
CA VAL A 125 -51.54 -8.05 10.21
C VAL A 125 -50.52 -6.92 10.36
N LYS A 126 -49.69 -6.68 9.32
CA LYS A 126 -48.75 -5.54 9.34
C LYS A 126 -49.48 -4.23 9.04
N PRO A 127 -49.07 -3.10 9.64
CA PRO A 127 -49.64 -1.79 9.31
C PRO A 127 -49.16 -1.31 7.96
N ARG A 128 -50.02 -0.56 7.26
CA ARG A 128 -49.64 0.24 6.10
C ARG A 128 -48.83 1.44 6.56
N ALA A 129 -47.67 1.65 5.94
CA ALA A 129 -46.74 2.72 6.33
C ALA A 129 -47.42 4.11 6.31
N GLY A 130 -47.25 4.87 7.40
CA GLY A 130 -47.74 6.26 7.52
C GLY A 130 -49.25 6.43 7.70
N ARG A 131 -50.00 5.37 8.07
CA ARG A 131 -51.48 5.39 8.19
C ARG A 131 -52.02 5.34 9.61
N PHE A 132 -51.20 4.96 10.59
CA PHE A 132 -51.54 5.02 12.00
C PHE A 132 -50.81 6.20 12.65
N ILE A 133 -51.47 6.84 13.61
CA ILE A 133 -50.94 8.01 14.35
C ILE A 133 -49.76 7.59 15.23
N ASP A 134 -49.83 6.38 15.77
CA ASP A 134 -48.79 5.74 16.56
C ASP A 134 -48.04 4.72 15.68
N ASP A 135 -46.72 4.61 15.82
CA ASP A 135 -45.86 3.61 15.15
C ASP A 135 -46.15 2.19 15.68
N ALA A 136 -47.40 1.73 15.54
CA ALA A 136 -47.85 0.41 15.96
C ALA A 136 -47.07 -0.67 15.21
N GLN A 137 -46.67 -1.73 15.92
CA GLN A 137 -45.95 -2.84 15.28
C GLN A 137 -46.87 -3.68 14.38
N TYR A 138 -48.14 -3.79 14.76
CA TYR A 138 -49.15 -4.62 14.14
C TYR A 138 -50.50 -3.91 14.10
N VAL A 139 -51.39 -4.44 13.27
CA VAL A 139 -52.80 -4.07 13.18
C VAL A 139 -53.63 -5.27 13.61
N LEU A 140 -54.45 -5.09 14.64
CA LEU A 140 -55.39 -6.06 15.16
C LEU A 140 -56.77 -5.83 14.53
N VAL A 141 -57.27 -6.82 13.81
CA VAL A 141 -58.59 -6.80 13.16
C VAL A 141 -59.55 -7.66 13.98
N ILE A 142 -60.63 -7.05 14.49
CA ILE A 142 -61.65 -7.73 15.30
C ILE A 142 -62.99 -7.66 14.57
N VAL A 143 -63.54 -8.81 14.20
CA VAL A 143 -64.83 -8.91 13.53
C VAL A 143 -65.90 -9.31 14.54
N THR A 144 -66.94 -8.48 14.67
CA THR A 144 -68.10 -8.72 15.53
C THR A 144 -69.36 -9.00 14.71
N ASP A 145 -70.51 -9.10 15.37
CA ASP A 145 -71.81 -9.21 14.70
C ASP A 145 -72.26 -7.94 13.96
N LYS A 146 -71.74 -6.76 14.33
CA LYS A 146 -72.21 -5.45 13.81
C LYS A 146 -71.12 -4.61 13.15
N ALA A 147 -69.84 -4.89 13.41
CA ALA A 147 -68.74 -4.11 12.86
C ALA A 147 -67.44 -4.91 12.69
N ILE A 148 -66.53 -4.38 11.87
CA ILE A 148 -65.13 -4.76 11.82
C ILE A 148 -64.34 -3.60 12.43
N HIS A 149 -63.61 -3.88 13.51
CA HIS A 149 -62.77 -2.91 14.22
C HIS A 149 -61.30 -3.16 13.90
N ILE A 150 -60.54 -2.08 13.77
CA ILE A 150 -59.09 -2.11 13.50
C ILE A 150 -58.39 -1.32 14.61
N PHE A 151 -57.44 -1.95 15.29
CA PHE A 151 -56.65 -1.35 16.37
C PHE A 151 -55.16 -1.49 16.12
N GLY A 152 -54.35 -0.53 16.57
CA GLY A 152 -52.89 -0.70 16.58
C GLY A 152 -52.47 -1.57 17.76
N LEU A 153 -51.47 -2.43 17.56
CA LEU A 153 -50.91 -3.29 18.61
C LEU A 153 -49.39 -3.23 18.58
N SER A 154 -48.76 -3.04 19.75
CA SER A 154 -47.32 -3.18 19.93
C SER A 154 -47.00 -4.14 21.06
N ASN A 155 -46.14 -5.12 20.80
CA ASN A 155 -45.54 -5.92 21.86
C ASN A 155 -44.26 -5.20 22.35
N THR A 156 -44.29 -4.68 23.58
CA THR A 156 -43.20 -3.90 24.17
C THR A 156 -42.55 -4.67 25.33
N PRO A 157 -41.33 -4.30 25.75
CA PRO A 157 -40.70 -4.91 26.92
C PRO A 157 -41.57 -4.82 28.19
N THR A 158 -42.36 -3.76 28.32
CA THR A 158 -43.25 -3.51 29.47
C THR A 158 -44.59 -4.26 29.40
N GLY A 159 -44.93 -4.86 28.25
CA GLY A 159 -46.21 -5.56 28.04
C GLY A 159 -46.82 -5.28 26.67
N ILE A 160 -48.03 -5.81 26.46
CA ILE A 160 -48.82 -5.58 25.25
C ILE A 160 -49.49 -4.21 25.37
N VAL A 161 -49.29 -3.35 24.37
CA VAL A 161 -49.87 -2.01 24.28
C VAL A 161 -50.83 -1.94 23.09
N PHE A 162 -52.05 -1.49 23.34
CA PHE A 162 -53.06 -1.23 22.32
C PHE A 162 -53.10 0.27 22.00
N HIS A 163 -53.03 0.61 20.72
CA HIS A 163 -53.04 1.98 20.22
C HIS A 163 -54.39 2.31 19.58
N ASP A 164 -54.83 3.56 19.77
CA ASP A 164 -56.02 4.16 19.16
C ASP A 164 -57.32 3.32 19.26
N MET A 165 -57.72 2.95 20.50
CA MET A 165 -58.91 2.14 20.78
C MET A 165 -60.25 2.92 20.74
N SER A 166 -60.22 4.24 20.50
CA SER A 166 -61.37 5.13 20.79
C SER A 166 -61.99 5.82 19.58
N SER A 167 -61.47 5.60 18.38
CA SER A 167 -61.86 6.35 17.18
C SER A 167 -62.83 5.56 16.29
N ASP A 168 -64.02 6.11 16.04
CA ASP A 168 -64.96 5.61 15.01
C ASP A 168 -64.34 5.61 13.59
N ARG A 169 -63.19 6.28 13.40
CA ARG A 169 -62.42 6.31 12.14
C ARG A 169 -62.01 4.92 11.66
N TYR A 170 -61.67 4.01 12.56
CA TYR A 170 -61.12 2.69 12.23
C TYR A 170 -62.15 1.56 12.39
N ARG A 171 -63.40 1.88 12.03
CA ARG A 171 -64.55 0.98 12.10
C ARG A 171 -65.26 0.88 10.75
N ALA A 172 -65.47 -0.33 10.27
CA ALA A 172 -66.34 -0.61 9.12
C ALA A 172 -67.66 -1.23 9.59
N ASN A 173 -68.79 -0.69 9.14
CA ASN A 173 -70.10 -1.28 9.40
C ASN A 173 -70.19 -2.69 8.79
N TYR A 174 -70.70 -3.64 9.56
CA TYR A 174 -70.77 -5.04 9.16
C TYR A 174 -72.14 -5.64 9.48
N SER A 175 -72.75 -6.30 8.51
CA SER A 175 -73.99 -7.07 8.71
C SER A 175 -73.67 -8.48 9.22
N LYS A 176 -74.64 -9.23 9.76
CA LYS A 176 -74.48 -10.59 10.34
C LYS A 176 -73.99 -11.71 9.39
N LYS A 177 -73.21 -11.39 8.37
CA LYS A 177 -72.52 -12.33 7.48
C LYS A 177 -71.44 -13.12 8.24
N THR A 178 -70.88 -14.12 7.56
CA THR A 178 -69.90 -15.05 8.12
C THR A 178 -68.51 -14.72 7.57
N VAL A 179 -67.58 -14.32 8.44
CA VAL A 179 -66.15 -14.22 8.10
C VAL A 179 -65.46 -15.53 8.44
N GLU A 180 -64.84 -16.16 7.44
CA GLU A 180 -64.15 -17.47 7.60
C GLU A 180 -62.62 -17.34 7.70
N SER A 181 -62.03 -16.30 7.10
CA SER A 181 -60.57 -16.13 7.06
C SER A 181 -60.19 -14.65 6.94
N ILE A 182 -59.08 -14.25 7.59
CA ILE A 182 -58.47 -12.92 7.52
C ILE A 182 -56.98 -13.10 7.27
N ILE A 183 -56.43 -12.37 6.29
CA ILE A 183 -54.99 -12.36 5.99
C ILE A 183 -54.53 -10.95 5.64
N GLY A 184 -53.30 -10.62 5.99
CA GLY A 184 -52.66 -9.35 5.63
C GLY A 184 -51.46 -9.57 4.72
N THR A 185 -51.19 -8.60 3.86
CA THR A 185 -49.95 -8.52 3.09
C THR A 185 -48.87 -7.78 3.87
N ASP A 186 -47.62 -7.90 3.43
CA ASP A 186 -46.48 -7.23 4.04
C ASP A 186 -46.50 -5.70 3.88
N ASP A 187 -47.20 -5.17 2.86
CA ASP A 187 -47.46 -3.74 2.65
C ASP A 187 -48.72 -3.23 3.37
N GLY A 188 -49.40 -4.10 4.13
CA GLY A 188 -50.48 -3.75 5.04
C GLY A 188 -51.89 -3.76 4.44
N ARG A 189 -52.11 -4.35 3.26
CA ARG A 189 -53.46 -4.62 2.74
C ARG A 189 -54.09 -5.77 3.52
N ILE A 190 -55.41 -5.73 3.71
CA ILE A 190 -56.14 -6.71 4.52
C ILE A 190 -57.21 -7.36 3.66
N PHE A 191 -57.14 -8.68 3.50
CA PHE A 191 -58.12 -9.47 2.76
C PHE A 191 -58.87 -10.41 3.70
N LEU A 192 -60.15 -10.61 3.42
CA LEU A 192 -61.01 -11.48 4.20
C LEU A 192 -62.04 -12.19 3.33
N ILE A 193 -62.43 -13.39 3.76
CA ILE A 193 -63.52 -14.14 3.13
C ILE A 193 -64.81 -13.87 3.90
N ASP A 194 -65.72 -13.10 3.31
CA ASP A 194 -67.02 -12.73 3.88
C ASP A 194 -68.16 -13.33 3.08
N ALA A 195 -69.00 -14.15 3.72
CA ALA A 195 -70.13 -14.84 3.11
C ALA A 195 -69.79 -15.61 1.81
N GLY A 196 -68.58 -16.14 1.71
CA GLY A 196 -68.11 -16.87 0.54
C GLY A 196 -67.49 -16.00 -0.57
N GLU A 197 -67.34 -14.70 -0.36
CA GLU A 197 -66.72 -13.76 -1.29
C GLU A 197 -65.37 -13.25 -0.78
N LEU A 198 -64.43 -13.00 -1.70
CA LEU A 198 -63.16 -12.35 -1.37
C LEU A 198 -63.40 -10.85 -1.23
N CYS A 199 -63.09 -10.29 -0.06
CA CYS A 199 -63.21 -8.88 0.24
C CYS A 199 -61.86 -8.29 0.68
N GLU A 200 -61.68 -6.99 0.48
CA GLU A 200 -60.57 -6.19 0.99
C GLU A 200 -61.10 -5.18 2.01
N LEU A 201 -60.51 -5.16 3.20
CA LEU A 201 -60.77 -4.17 4.23
C LEU A 201 -59.81 -2.99 3.99
N VAL A 202 -60.33 -1.93 3.40
CA VAL A 202 -59.55 -0.74 3.05
C VAL A 202 -59.62 0.26 4.20
N TYR A 203 -58.45 0.65 4.71
CA TYR A 203 -58.28 1.68 5.73
C TYR A 203 -57.34 2.78 5.21
N GLU A 204 -57.89 3.94 4.90
CA GLU A 204 -57.23 5.08 4.24
C GLU A 204 -57.66 6.41 4.87
N ASP A 205 -57.03 7.51 4.47
CA ASP A 205 -57.43 8.85 4.93
C ASP A 205 -58.84 9.18 4.43
N GLU A 206 -59.54 10.03 5.18
CA GLU A 206 -60.89 10.46 4.85
C GLU A 206 -60.90 11.23 3.52
N GLY A 207 -61.64 10.70 2.55
CA GLY A 207 -61.85 11.32 1.25
C GLY A 207 -63.20 12.01 1.20
N TRP A 208 -63.36 13.00 0.32
CA TRP A 208 -64.62 13.76 0.17
C TRP A 208 -65.87 12.87 -0.02
N PHE A 209 -65.71 11.68 -0.59
CA PHE A 209 -66.79 10.75 -0.90
C PHE A 209 -66.59 9.32 -0.33
N SER A 210 -65.60 9.11 0.55
CA SER A 210 -65.23 7.77 1.00
C SER A 210 -64.94 7.72 2.50
N HIS A 211 -65.57 6.76 3.17
CA HIS A 211 -65.28 6.48 4.58
C HIS A 211 -63.85 5.93 4.73
N PRO A 212 -63.15 6.33 5.81
CA PRO A 212 -61.75 5.95 6.04
C PRO A 212 -61.58 4.43 6.17
N CYS A 213 -62.53 3.73 6.80
CA CYS A 213 -62.52 2.28 6.93
C CYS A 213 -63.77 1.66 6.27
N ARG A 214 -63.58 0.78 5.27
CA ARG A 214 -64.69 0.16 4.52
C ARG A 214 -64.33 -1.23 3.98
N LEU A 215 -65.35 -2.03 3.71
CA LEU A 215 -65.21 -3.36 3.12
C LEU A 215 -65.56 -3.34 1.62
N GLU A 216 -64.63 -3.75 0.76
CA GLU A 216 -64.81 -3.82 -0.70
C GLU A 216 -64.77 -5.26 -1.22
N ILE A 217 -65.73 -5.66 -2.07
CA ILE A 217 -65.76 -7.00 -2.66
C ILE A 217 -64.81 -7.05 -3.87
N ARG A 218 -63.93 -8.06 -3.89
CA ARG A 218 -62.88 -8.26 -4.90
C ARG A 218 -63.07 -9.52 -5.77
N SER A 219 -63.91 -10.48 -5.37
CA SER A 219 -64.17 -11.72 -6.14
C SER A 219 -65.05 -11.55 -7.38
N LEU A 220 -65.56 -10.35 -7.67
CA LEU A 220 -66.44 -10.08 -8.82
C LEU A 220 -65.75 -9.13 -9.80
N SER A 221 -65.86 -9.40 -11.11
CA SER A 221 -65.48 -8.42 -12.13
C SER A 221 -66.39 -7.19 -12.01
N THR A 222 -65.90 -6.02 -12.44
CA THR A 222 -66.69 -4.77 -12.41
C THR A 222 -68.03 -4.88 -13.16
N LEU A 223 -68.11 -5.75 -14.17
CA LEU A 223 -69.33 -6.05 -14.92
C LEU A 223 -70.28 -6.98 -14.12
N ASP A 224 -69.77 -8.00 -13.44
CA ASP A 224 -70.58 -8.93 -12.63
C ASP A 224 -71.16 -8.28 -11.37
N GLN A 225 -70.48 -7.28 -10.81
CA GLN A 225 -71.00 -6.46 -9.71
C GLN A 225 -72.30 -5.73 -10.09
N GLN A 226 -72.44 -5.32 -11.36
CA GLN A 226 -73.63 -4.63 -11.87
C GLN A 226 -74.78 -5.59 -12.25
N LEU A 227 -74.47 -6.86 -12.55
CA LEU A 227 -75.43 -7.88 -12.98
C LEU A 227 -75.89 -8.83 -11.85
N ARG A 228 -75.63 -8.47 -10.59
CA ARG A 228 -75.90 -9.26 -9.38
C ARG A 228 -77.35 -9.78 -9.23
N PHE A 229 -78.32 -9.16 -9.90
CA PHE A 229 -79.73 -9.52 -9.82
C PHE A 229 -80.12 -10.76 -10.66
N ILE A 230 -79.22 -11.28 -11.50
CA ILE A 230 -79.57 -12.29 -12.53
C ILE A 230 -78.87 -13.65 -12.32
N SER A 231 -77.85 -13.75 -11.46
CA SER A 231 -77.07 -15.00 -11.33
C SER A 231 -76.93 -15.48 -9.88
N ASN A 232 -77.25 -16.77 -9.66
CA ASN A 232 -77.06 -17.51 -8.41
C ASN A 232 -75.77 -18.35 -8.49
N TYR A 233 -74.63 -17.74 -8.82
CA TYR A 233 -73.34 -18.44 -8.79
C TYR A 233 -72.84 -18.54 -7.35
N SER A 234 -73.31 -19.58 -6.64
CA SER A 234 -72.86 -19.94 -5.29
C SER A 234 -71.55 -20.70 -5.35
N SER A 235 -70.44 -19.98 -5.28
CA SER A 235 -69.13 -20.57 -5.01
C SER A 235 -68.66 -20.04 -3.66
N ARG A 236 -68.87 -20.81 -2.58
CA ARG A 236 -68.55 -20.42 -1.20
C ARG A 236 -67.05 -20.57 -0.97
N LEU A 237 -66.29 -19.50 -1.17
CA LEU A 237 -64.88 -19.43 -0.75
C LEU A 237 -64.80 -19.61 0.78
N ARG A 238 -63.70 -20.20 1.26
CA ARG A 238 -63.49 -20.51 2.68
C ARG A 238 -62.18 -19.99 3.25
N SER A 239 -61.11 -20.03 2.46
CA SER A 239 -59.77 -19.65 2.92
C SER A 239 -59.08 -18.78 1.89
N VAL A 240 -58.22 -17.88 2.38
CA VAL A 240 -57.34 -17.03 1.60
C VAL A 240 -55.92 -17.13 2.14
N VAL A 241 -54.94 -17.19 1.24
CA VAL A 241 -53.51 -17.17 1.57
C VAL A 241 -52.78 -16.18 0.68
N VAL A 242 -51.68 -15.63 1.20
CA VAL A 242 -50.85 -14.64 0.52
C VAL A 242 -49.42 -15.14 0.44
N ASP A 243 -48.79 -14.93 -0.72
CA ASP A 243 -47.36 -15.07 -0.93
C ASP A 243 -46.79 -13.70 -1.36
N ASP A 244 -46.36 -12.92 -0.36
CA ASP A 244 -45.85 -11.56 -0.54
C ASP A 244 -44.62 -11.52 -1.47
N ALA A 245 -43.77 -12.56 -1.45
CA ALA A 245 -42.56 -12.60 -2.27
C ALA A 245 -42.87 -12.59 -3.78
N ARG A 246 -44.02 -13.14 -4.17
CA ARG A 246 -44.52 -13.16 -5.56
C ARG A 246 -45.69 -12.22 -5.79
N ASN A 247 -46.13 -11.49 -4.78
CA ASN A 247 -47.37 -10.70 -4.78
C ASN A 247 -48.59 -11.54 -5.19
N LEU A 248 -48.69 -12.78 -4.71
CA LEU A 248 -49.80 -13.69 -5.04
C LEU A 248 -50.82 -13.75 -3.91
N LEU A 249 -52.10 -13.81 -4.29
CA LEU A 249 -53.22 -14.08 -3.41
C LEU A 249 -53.99 -15.27 -3.98
N SER A 250 -54.16 -16.33 -3.19
CA SER A 250 -54.91 -17.51 -3.59
C SER A 250 -56.08 -17.74 -2.64
N VAL A 251 -57.23 -18.06 -3.21
CA VAL A 251 -58.46 -18.38 -2.47
C VAL A 251 -58.93 -19.78 -2.80
N MET A 252 -59.57 -20.42 -1.84
CA MET A 252 -60.04 -21.81 -1.95
C MET A 252 -61.51 -21.91 -1.55
N SER A 253 -62.26 -22.73 -2.29
CA SER A 253 -63.51 -23.35 -1.86
C SER A 253 -63.33 -24.87 -1.71
N ASP A 254 -64.40 -25.59 -1.35
CA ASP A 254 -64.38 -27.05 -1.25
C ASP A 254 -64.00 -27.77 -2.56
N HIS A 255 -64.19 -27.11 -3.72
CA HIS A 255 -64.06 -27.74 -5.05
C HIS A 255 -63.21 -26.97 -6.06
N HIS A 256 -62.82 -25.71 -5.79
CA HIS A 256 -62.00 -24.94 -6.72
C HIS A 256 -61.08 -23.96 -5.99
N ILE A 257 -60.01 -23.57 -6.67
CA ILE A 257 -59.00 -22.61 -6.25
C ILE A 257 -58.92 -21.51 -7.29
N GLU A 258 -58.82 -20.26 -6.85
CA GLU A 258 -58.56 -19.11 -7.69
C GLU A 258 -57.29 -18.41 -7.21
N SER A 259 -56.52 -17.85 -8.12
CA SER A 259 -55.32 -17.09 -7.78
C SER A 259 -55.27 -15.76 -8.50
N PHE A 260 -54.73 -14.76 -7.82
CA PHE A 260 -54.68 -13.37 -8.22
C PHE A 260 -53.28 -12.82 -8.00
N LEU A 261 -52.86 -11.93 -8.88
CA LEU A 261 -51.69 -11.09 -8.68
C LEU A 261 -52.12 -9.78 -8.00
N ILE A 262 -51.48 -9.48 -6.87
CA ILE A 262 -51.64 -8.25 -6.11
C ILE A 262 -50.85 -7.14 -6.81
N MET A 263 -51.55 -6.20 -7.42
CA MET A 263 -50.91 -5.07 -8.09
C MET A 263 -50.34 -4.08 -7.06
N LYS A 264 -49.15 -3.54 -7.33
CA LYS A 264 -48.46 -2.59 -6.45
C LYS A 264 -49.25 -1.30 -6.24
N ASN A 265 -48.91 -0.55 -5.19
CA ASN A 265 -49.48 0.76 -4.84
C ASN A 265 -51.01 0.74 -4.58
N GLY A 266 -51.53 -0.36 -4.05
CA GLY A 266 -52.98 -0.50 -3.80
C GLY A 266 -53.82 -0.72 -5.06
N GLY A 267 -53.21 -1.17 -6.16
CA GLY A 267 -53.95 -1.51 -7.39
C GLY A 267 -54.90 -2.71 -7.25
N PRO A 268 -55.81 -2.90 -8.22
CA PRO A 268 -56.79 -3.99 -8.21
C PRO A 268 -56.11 -5.37 -8.32
N LEU A 269 -56.83 -6.43 -7.98
CA LEU A 269 -56.37 -7.80 -8.17
C LEU A 269 -56.48 -8.20 -9.65
N LYS A 270 -55.40 -8.78 -10.22
CA LYS A 270 -55.41 -9.36 -11.57
C LYS A 270 -55.60 -10.87 -11.49
N SER A 271 -56.69 -11.40 -12.05
CA SER A 271 -56.93 -12.85 -12.05
C SER A 271 -55.89 -13.61 -12.86
N LEU A 272 -55.35 -14.69 -12.30
CA LEU A 272 -54.39 -15.61 -12.93
C LEU A 272 -55.04 -16.90 -13.43
N GLY A 273 -56.22 -17.23 -12.92
CA GLY A 273 -56.96 -18.42 -13.32
C GLY A 273 -57.76 -19.06 -12.19
N LYS A 274 -58.66 -19.96 -12.59
CA LYS A 274 -59.51 -20.77 -11.71
C LYS A 274 -59.29 -22.24 -12.04
N TRP A 275 -59.00 -23.05 -11.04
CA TRP A 275 -58.84 -24.50 -11.16
C TRP A 275 -59.89 -25.21 -10.30
N SER A 276 -60.49 -26.28 -10.83
CA SER A 276 -61.59 -27.02 -10.19
C SER A 276 -61.24 -28.50 -10.09
N ILE A 277 -61.42 -29.09 -8.91
CA ILE A 277 -61.16 -30.52 -8.66
C ILE A 277 -62.15 -31.41 -9.39
N ASN A 278 -63.36 -30.91 -9.68
CA ASN A 278 -64.38 -31.66 -10.41
C ASN A 278 -64.01 -31.83 -11.90
N ASP A 279 -63.19 -30.93 -12.42
CA ASP A 279 -62.72 -30.94 -13.82
C ASP A 279 -61.35 -31.61 -13.97
N ASP A 280 -60.72 -32.00 -12.85
CA ASP A 280 -59.36 -32.52 -12.82
C ASP A 280 -59.29 -34.03 -13.14
N LYS A 281 -58.21 -34.42 -13.83
CA LYS A 281 -57.90 -35.83 -14.17
C LYS A 281 -56.58 -36.31 -13.58
N SER A 282 -55.89 -35.48 -12.78
CA SER A 282 -54.52 -35.70 -12.32
C SER A 282 -54.39 -36.67 -11.13
N GLY A 283 -55.53 -37.09 -10.55
CA GLY A 283 -55.59 -38.07 -9.47
C GLY A 283 -55.75 -37.47 -8.07
N LEU A 284 -55.97 -36.16 -7.96
CA LEU A 284 -56.31 -35.48 -6.70
C LEU A 284 -57.75 -35.86 -6.28
N LYS A 285 -57.92 -36.49 -5.10
CA LYS A 285 -59.21 -37.08 -4.67
C LYS A 285 -59.79 -36.39 -3.43
N GLY A 286 -61.11 -36.31 -3.34
CA GLY A 286 -61.84 -35.75 -2.20
C GLY A 286 -62.19 -34.28 -2.39
N THR A 287 -62.43 -33.57 -1.29
CA THR A 287 -62.70 -32.11 -1.27
C THR A 287 -61.48 -31.36 -0.75
N ILE A 288 -61.29 -30.11 -1.16
CA ILE A 288 -60.14 -29.31 -0.72
C ILE A 288 -60.39 -28.83 0.70
N ILE A 289 -59.46 -29.11 1.62
CA ILE A 289 -59.57 -28.73 3.04
C ILE A 289 -58.69 -27.52 3.38
N SER A 290 -57.50 -27.42 2.78
CA SER A 290 -56.59 -26.31 3.04
C SER A 290 -55.69 -26.03 1.85
N ILE A 291 -55.31 -24.76 1.71
CA ILE A 291 -54.24 -24.32 0.81
C ILE A 291 -53.13 -23.66 1.61
N HIS A 292 -51.89 -23.79 1.16
CA HIS A 292 -50.69 -23.24 1.80
C HIS A 292 -49.76 -22.64 0.75
N PRO A 293 -49.22 -21.44 0.94
CA PRO A 293 -48.23 -20.87 0.04
C PRO A 293 -46.92 -21.67 0.12
N ILE A 294 -46.29 -21.91 -1.03
CA ILE A 294 -44.94 -22.47 -1.10
C ILE A 294 -43.99 -21.32 -1.34
N HIS A 295 -43.16 -20.99 -0.36
CA HIS A 295 -42.27 -19.83 -0.45
C HIS A 295 -41.22 -20.01 -1.55
N VAL A 296 -40.78 -18.90 -2.13
CA VAL A 296 -39.73 -18.86 -3.17
C VAL A 296 -38.39 -19.44 -2.70
N THR A 297 -38.12 -19.36 -1.40
CA THR A 297 -36.96 -19.96 -0.72
C THR A 297 -37.02 -21.49 -0.71
N GLU A 298 -38.21 -22.07 -0.83
CA GLU A 298 -38.40 -23.52 -0.93
C GLU A 298 -38.34 -23.95 -2.40
N SER A 299 -39.19 -23.38 -3.23
CA SER A 299 -39.26 -23.65 -4.66
C SER A 299 -39.55 -22.38 -5.40
N SER A 300 -38.78 -22.03 -6.44
CA SER A 300 -39.12 -20.92 -7.33
C SER A 300 -40.23 -21.27 -8.30
N PHE A 301 -40.54 -22.56 -8.43
CA PHE A 301 -41.49 -23.10 -9.39
C PHE A 301 -42.88 -23.32 -8.79
N TYR A 302 -42.95 -24.05 -7.67
CA TYR A 302 -44.20 -24.30 -6.97
C TYR A 302 -44.61 -23.07 -6.16
N CYS A 303 -45.85 -22.64 -6.32
CA CYS A 303 -46.38 -21.43 -5.70
C CYS A 303 -47.40 -21.75 -4.59
N LEU A 304 -48.14 -22.85 -4.73
CA LEU A 304 -49.25 -23.19 -3.84
C LEU A 304 -49.36 -24.71 -3.67
N LEU A 305 -49.61 -25.14 -2.43
CA LEU A 305 -49.97 -26.50 -2.07
C LEU A 305 -51.46 -26.54 -1.70
N ALA A 306 -52.23 -27.46 -2.31
CA ALA A 306 -53.59 -27.77 -1.91
C ALA A 306 -53.67 -29.16 -1.29
N VAL A 307 -54.44 -29.31 -0.21
CA VAL A 307 -54.58 -30.58 0.52
C VAL A 307 -56.04 -30.96 0.59
N THR A 308 -56.35 -32.23 0.26
CA THR A 308 -57.73 -32.72 0.24
C THR A 308 -58.12 -33.49 1.50
N SER A 309 -59.42 -33.78 1.63
CA SER A 309 -60.02 -34.57 2.71
C SER A 309 -59.50 -36.00 2.82
N THR A 310 -58.88 -36.50 1.77
CA THR A 310 -58.24 -37.82 1.74
C THR A 310 -56.73 -37.75 2.03
N GLY A 311 -56.18 -36.56 2.24
CA GLY A 311 -54.75 -36.33 2.50
C GLY A 311 -53.88 -36.27 1.24
N HIS A 312 -54.47 -36.21 0.04
CA HIS A 312 -53.69 -35.97 -1.18
C HIS A 312 -53.21 -34.52 -1.22
N ARG A 313 -52.02 -34.30 -1.77
CA ARG A 313 -51.32 -33.02 -1.84
C ARG A 313 -51.11 -32.62 -3.30
N GLY A 314 -51.78 -31.56 -3.77
CA GLY A 314 -51.66 -31.02 -5.11
C GLY A 314 -50.75 -29.78 -5.15
N TYR A 315 -49.70 -29.81 -5.97
CA TYR A 315 -48.72 -28.74 -6.12
C TYR A 315 -49.00 -27.93 -7.39
N PHE A 316 -49.20 -26.62 -7.21
CA PHE A 316 -49.55 -25.70 -8.28
C PHE A 316 -48.39 -24.80 -8.68
N THR A 317 -48.32 -24.47 -9.97
CA THR A 317 -47.44 -23.45 -10.53
C THR A 317 -48.26 -22.29 -11.11
N CYS A 318 -47.70 -21.08 -11.01
CA CYS A 318 -48.29 -19.87 -11.59
C CYS A 318 -47.53 -19.36 -12.82
N TYR A 319 -46.63 -20.17 -13.38
CA TYR A 319 -45.75 -19.77 -14.48
C TYR A 319 -45.92 -20.67 -15.70
N SER A 320 -46.32 -20.06 -16.83
CA SER A 320 -46.32 -20.72 -18.14
C SER A 320 -45.74 -19.81 -19.23
N ILE A 321 -45.13 -20.40 -20.27
CA ILE A 321 -44.60 -19.66 -21.42
C ILE A 321 -45.42 -20.01 -22.66
N ASN A 322 -45.77 -18.98 -23.42
CA ASN A 322 -46.34 -19.12 -24.74
C ASN A 322 -45.21 -19.31 -25.78
N ARG A 323 -45.16 -20.47 -26.45
CA ARG A 323 -44.28 -20.73 -27.60
C ARG A 323 -45.10 -20.85 -28.90
N GLY A 324 -45.98 -19.89 -29.18
CA GLY A 324 -46.78 -19.85 -30.42
C GLY A 324 -48.20 -20.43 -30.23
N TYR A 325 -48.57 -21.48 -30.97
CA TYR A 325 -49.88 -22.13 -30.84
C TYR A 325 -49.95 -23.16 -29.69
N ASN A 326 -48.85 -23.41 -28.98
CA ASN A 326 -48.78 -24.34 -27.85
C ASN A 326 -48.35 -23.61 -26.57
N TRP A 327 -49.21 -23.69 -25.57
CA TRP A 327 -48.90 -23.28 -24.19
C TRP A 327 -48.10 -24.41 -23.53
N SER A 328 -46.90 -24.13 -23.04
CA SER A 328 -46.13 -25.11 -22.27
C SER A 328 -45.77 -24.56 -20.90
N VAL A 329 -45.81 -25.44 -19.90
CA VAL A 329 -45.28 -25.10 -18.57
C VAL A 329 -43.79 -24.80 -18.77
N VAL A 330 -43.34 -23.69 -18.18
CA VAL A 330 -41.90 -23.36 -18.18
C VAL A 330 -41.18 -24.51 -17.48
N THR A 331 -39.99 -24.90 -17.94
CA THR A 331 -39.20 -25.96 -17.30
C THR A 331 -37.79 -25.51 -16.90
N ASP A 332 -37.33 -24.33 -17.35
CA ASP A 332 -35.97 -23.81 -17.12
C ASP A 332 -35.91 -22.66 -16.08
N THR A 333 -34.97 -22.78 -15.14
CA THR A 333 -34.76 -21.97 -13.90
C THR A 333 -34.50 -20.51 -14.19
N THR A 334 -33.80 -20.22 -15.28
CA THR A 334 -33.41 -18.85 -15.67
C THR A 334 -34.61 -18.05 -16.17
N SER A 335 -35.59 -18.73 -16.77
CA SER A 335 -36.76 -18.09 -17.38
C SER A 335 -37.79 -17.64 -16.33
N TYR A 336 -37.96 -18.37 -15.22
CA TYR A 336 -38.94 -18.00 -14.16
C TYR A 336 -38.59 -16.72 -13.42
N ARG A 337 -37.30 -16.47 -13.14
CA ARG A 337 -36.87 -15.29 -12.36
C ARG A 337 -37.28 -13.97 -13.02
N ASN A 338 -37.51 -13.99 -14.33
CA ASN A 338 -37.89 -12.82 -15.12
C ASN A 338 -39.34 -12.87 -15.62
N THR A 339 -40.11 -13.92 -15.27
CA THR A 339 -41.49 -14.09 -15.72
C THR A 339 -42.43 -13.70 -14.59
N GLU A 340 -43.36 -12.79 -14.86
CA GLU A 340 -44.45 -12.47 -13.92
C GLU A 340 -45.46 -13.65 -13.87
N PRO A 341 -46.01 -14.00 -12.69
CA PRO A 341 -47.07 -15.01 -12.61
C PRO A 341 -48.22 -14.73 -13.57
N ASN A 342 -48.66 -15.76 -14.31
CA ASN A 342 -49.61 -15.58 -15.42
C ASN A 342 -50.63 -16.71 -15.60
N CYS A 343 -50.60 -17.76 -14.78
CA CYS A 343 -51.55 -18.86 -14.83
C CYS A 343 -51.81 -19.46 -13.44
N LEU A 344 -52.68 -20.48 -13.36
CA LEU A 344 -52.81 -21.38 -12.22
C LEU A 344 -52.97 -22.81 -12.74
N ILE A 345 -51.94 -23.65 -12.55
CA ILE A 345 -51.91 -25.01 -13.12
C ILE A 345 -51.51 -26.01 -12.02
N LEU A 346 -52.32 -27.05 -11.82
CA LEU A 346 -51.94 -28.22 -11.03
C LEU A 346 -50.89 -29.02 -11.80
N TYR A 347 -49.69 -29.11 -11.23
CA TYR A 347 -48.54 -29.73 -11.89
C TYR A 347 -48.26 -31.14 -11.35
N GLU A 348 -48.32 -31.34 -10.04
CA GLU A 348 -48.00 -32.62 -9.40
C GLU A 348 -48.99 -32.96 -8.28
N VAL A 349 -49.29 -34.25 -8.13
CA VAL A 349 -50.12 -34.78 -7.03
C VAL A 349 -49.32 -35.82 -6.25
N HIS A 350 -49.25 -35.65 -4.93
CA HIS A 350 -48.67 -36.62 -4.01
C HIS A 350 -49.78 -37.36 -3.25
N GLU A 351 -49.70 -38.69 -3.26
CA GLU A 351 -50.59 -39.57 -2.50
C GLU A 351 -50.33 -39.44 -0.99
N PRO A 352 -51.34 -39.63 -0.12
CA PRO A 352 -51.15 -39.63 1.33
C PRO A 352 -50.20 -40.77 1.77
N PRO A 353 -49.55 -40.63 2.94
CA PRO A 353 -48.70 -41.69 3.45
C PRO A 353 -49.46 -43.00 3.73
N PRO A 354 -48.85 -44.18 3.49
CA PRO A 354 -49.48 -45.46 3.76
C PRO A 354 -49.73 -45.63 5.27
N GLN A 355 -50.94 -46.08 5.63
CA GLN A 355 -51.29 -46.33 7.04
C GLN A 355 -50.63 -47.63 7.54
N PRO A 356 -50.18 -47.71 8.81
CA PRO A 356 -49.61 -48.93 9.36
C PRO A 356 -50.64 -50.08 9.33
N GLN A 357 -50.23 -51.25 8.83
CA GLN A 357 -51.09 -52.43 8.65
C GLN A 357 -51.74 -52.92 9.97
N SER A 358 -51.21 -52.53 11.13
CA SER A 358 -51.71 -52.90 12.47
C SER A 358 -53.01 -52.20 12.89
N GLN A 359 -53.48 -51.17 12.16
CA GLN A 359 -54.69 -50.38 12.51
C GLN A 359 -55.85 -50.52 11.50
N VAL A 360 -55.74 -51.43 10.52
CA VAL A 360 -56.75 -51.61 9.46
C VAL A 360 -58.08 -52.17 9.99
N ALA A 361 -58.11 -52.71 11.22
CA ALA A 361 -59.28 -53.39 11.79
C ALA A 361 -60.28 -52.51 12.56
N GLN A 362 -60.07 -51.18 12.69
CA GLN A 362 -61.02 -50.28 13.35
C GLN A 362 -61.30 -49.04 12.50
N GLN A 363 -62.03 -49.24 11.40
CA GLN A 363 -62.62 -48.14 10.64
C GLN A 363 -63.83 -47.57 11.41
N THR A 364 -63.57 -46.61 12.29
CA THR A 364 -64.56 -45.55 12.59
C THR A 364 -64.33 -44.39 11.63
N ASN A 365 -65.40 -43.76 11.13
CA ASN A 365 -65.40 -42.56 10.27
C ASN A 365 -64.66 -41.36 10.91
N SER A 366 -63.33 -41.39 10.99
CA SER A 366 -62.51 -40.25 11.43
C SER A 366 -61.71 -39.67 10.26
N GLY A 367 -62.29 -38.66 9.62
CA GLY A 367 -61.58 -37.84 8.63
C GLY A 367 -60.47 -36.98 9.25
N PHE A 368 -59.59 -36.46 8.41
CA PHE A 368 -58.61 -35.45 8.83
C PHE A 368 -59.33 -34.17 9.27
N SER A 369 -58.84 -33.57 10.36
CA SER A 369 -59.43 -32.39 11.02
C SER A 369 -58.69 -31.10 10.71
N MET A 370 -57.38 -31.16 10.48
CA MET A 370 -56.53 -30.01 10.18
C MET A 370 -55.30 -30.44 9.38
N PHE A 371 -54.83 -29.58 8.48
CA PHE A 371 -53.54 -29.70 7.82
C PHE A 371 -52.76 -28.40 7.94
N LYS A 372 -51.46 -28.51 8.19
CA LYS A 372 -50.54 -27.36 8.19
C LYS A 372 -49.30 -27.68 7.38
N TYR A 373 -48.78 -26.68 6.69
CA TYR A 373 -47.54 -26.78 5.93
C TYR A 373 -46.63 -25.62 6.27
N PHE A 374 -45.40 -25.93 6.66
CA PHE A 374 -44.39 -24.95 7.02
C PHE A 374 -43.08 -25.32 6.35
N HIS A 375 -42.82 -24.76 5.16
CA HIS A 375 -41.53 -24.84 4.45
C HIS A 375 -40.93 -26.26 4.48
N GLY A 376 -41.55 -27.19 3.74
CA GLY A 376 -41.20 -28.61 3.69
C GLY A 376 -41.77 -29.48 4.83
N VAL A 377 -42.17 -28.92 5.97
CA VAL A 377 -42.74 -29.72 7.08
C VAL A 377 -44.26 -29.74 6.98
N PHE A 378 -44.83 -30.92 6.78
CA PHE A 378 -46.28 -31.12 6.66
C PHE A 378 -46.84 -31.80 7.90
N PHE A 379 -47.91 -31.24 8.47
CA PHE A 379 -48.66 -31.80 9.58
C PHE A 379 -50.06 -32.18 9.14
N ALA A 380 -50.46 -33.41 9.40
CA ALA A 380 -51.80 -33.93 9.18
C ALA A 380 -52.40 -34.40 10.51
N LEU A 381 -53.48 -33.73 10.94
CA LEU A 381 -54.16 -34.00 12.20
C LEU A 381 -55.40 -34.85 11.97
N LYS A 382 -55.41 -36.08 12.46
CA LYS A 382 -56.57 -36.97 12.43
C LYS A 382 -57.17 -37.10 13.82
N ARG A 383 -58.49 -36.97 13.95
CA ARG A 383 -59.18 -37.08 15.24
C ARG A 383 -59.55 -38.53 15.52
N GLU A 384 -59.08 -39.11 16.62
CA GLU A 384 -59.40 -40.47 17.04
C GLU A 384 -60.04 -40.44 18.44
N GLY A 385 -61.37 -40.41 18.48
CA GLY A 385 -62.13 -40.22 19.72
C GLY A 385 -61.87 -38.85 20.36
N ALA A 386 -61.32 -38.87 21.58
CA ALA A 386 -60.91 -37.68 22.35
C ALA A 386 -59.42 -37.31 22.17
N SER A 387 -58.67 -38.09 21.38
CA SER A 387 -57.27 -37.84 21.08
C SER A 387 -57.11 -37.38 19.63
N HIS A 388 -56.01 -36.70 19.35
CA HIS A 388 -55.58 -36.42 17.99
C HIS A 388 -54.29 -37.18 17.69
N VAL A 389 -54.24 -37.78 16.52
CA VAL A 389 -53.04 -38.38 15.96
C VAL A 389 -52.45 -37.39 14.97
N VAL A 390 -51.23 -36.93 15.25
CA VAL A 390 -50.51 -36.03 14.36
C VAL A 390 -49.54 -36.86 13.53
N THR A 391 -49.72 -36.85 12.22
CA THR A 391 -48.75 -37.41 11.28
C THR A 391 -47.97 -36.28 10.65
N THR A 392 -46.65 -36.35 10.73
CA THR A 392 -45.74 -35.36 10.15
C THR A 392 -44.93 -35.99 9.04
N THR A 393 -44.81 -35.30 7.90
CA THR A 393 -43.84 -35.64 6.85
C THR A 393 -42.86 -34.49 6.63
N GLN A 394 -41.63 -34.85 6.25
CA GLN A 394 -40.57 -33.89 5.92
C GLN A 394 -39.64 -34.49 4.85
N PRO A 395 -39.03 -33.69 3.95
CA PRO A 395 -38.12 -34.21 2.94
C PRO A 395 -36.88 -34.87 3.55
N ASN A 396 -36.49 -36.01 3.00
CA ASN A 396 -35.23 -36.68 3.32
C ASN A 396 -34.10 -36.07 2.48
N TYR A 397 -33.67 -34.87 2.88
CA TYR A 397 -32.61 -34.14 2.19
C TYR A 397 -31.27 -34.89 2.12
N GLY A 398 -31.02 -35.85 3.03
CA GLY A 398 -29.81 -36.70 2.99
C GLY A 398 -29.82 -37.62 1.78
N ALA A 399 -30.84 -38.47 1.67
CA ALA A 399 -30.96 -39.41 0.54
C ALA A 399 -31.07 -38.68 -0.81
N MET A 400 -31.80 -37.56 -0.84
CA MET A 400 -31.93 -36.72 -2.04
C MET A 400 -30.59 -36.11 -2.46
N PHE A 401 -29.77 -35.64 -1.50
CA PHE A 401 -28.44 -35.10 -1.77
C PHE A 401 -27.46 -36.19 -2.23
N MET A 402 -27.53 -37.38 -1.65
CA MET A 402 -26.71 -38.51 -2.08
C MET A 402 -26.97 -38.90 -3.54
N ARG A 403 -28.24 -38.99 -3.94
CA ARG A 403 -28.63 -39.22 -5.35
C ARG A 403 -28.14 -38.10 -6.26
N PHE A 404 -28.23 -36.84 -5.82
CA PHE A 404 -27.71 -35.69 -6.56
C PHE A 404 -26.21 -35.80 -6.84
N ILE A 405 -25.41 -36.07 -5.80
CA ILE A 405 -23.95 -36.19 -5.95
C ILE A 405 -23.57 -37.40 -6.82
N GLN A 406 -24.34 -38.49 -6.74
CA GLN A 406 -24.15 -39.68 -7.57
C GLN A 406 -24.67 -39.53 -9.00
N SER A 407 -25.18 -38.35 -9.38
CA SER A 407 -25.80 -38.09 -10.69
C SER A 407 -26.92 -39.08 -11.05
N GLN A 408 -27.64 -39.57 -10.04
CA GLN A 408 -28.79 -40.44 -10.18
C GLN A 408 -30.07 -39.62 -10.33
N GLU A 409 -31.16 -40.27 -10.77
CA GLU A 409 -32.47 -39.65 -10.80
C GLU A 409 -32.88 -39.21 -9.39
N LEU A 410 -33.22 -37.93 -9.27
CA LEU A 410 -33.65 -37.31 -8.05
C LEU A 410 -35.09 -37.74 -7.74
N ILE A 411 -35.26 -38.54 -6.69
CA ILE A 411 -36.56 -39.01 -6.21
C ILE A 411 -36.93 -38.27 -4.93
N PHE A 412 -38.17 -37.77 -4.88
CA PHE A 412 -38.67 -37.05 -3.71
C PHE A 412 -38.99 -38.04 -2.60
N SER A 413 -38.09 -38.11 -1.62
CA SER A 413 -38.21 -38.98 -0.46
C SER A 413 -38.59 -38.15 0.76
N GLU A 414 -39.49 -38.69 1.59
CA GLU A 414 -39.95 -38.06 2.82
C GLU A 414 -39.79 -39.02 4.01
N HIS A 415 -39.37 -38.45 5.12
CA HIS A 415 -39.48 -39.09 6.42
C HIS A 415 -40.89 -38.94 6.96
N ILE A 416 -41.46 -40.03 7.48
CA ILE A 416 -42.76 -40.04 8.15
C ILE A 416 -42.62 -40.41 9.62
N PHE A 417 -43.29 -39.64 10.47
CA PHE A 417 -43.41 -39.92 11.90
C PHE A 417 -44.82 -39.55 12.40
N THR A 418 -45.30 -40.29 13.40
CA THR A 418 -46.62 -40.09 13.99
C THR A 418 -46.52 -40.05 15.50
N PHE A 419 -47.22 -39.11 16.13
CA PHE A 419 -47.26 -38.95 17.58
C PHE A 419 -48.66 -38.60 18.06
N PRO A 420 -49.08 -39.11 19.24
CA PRO A 420 -50.36 -38.78 19.83
C PRO A 420 -50.29 -37.49 20.64
N TYR A 421 -51.28 -36.60 20.46
CA TYR A 421 -51.51 -35.45 21.34
C TYR A 421 -53.00 -35.31 21.64
N HIS A 422 -53.33 -34.79 22.81
CA HIS A 422 -54.73 -34.58 23.20
C HIS A 422 -55.19 -33.17 22.81
N ASN A 423 -56.37 -33.08 22.18
CA ASN A 423 -57.09 -31.83 21.93
C ASN A 423 -56.20 -30.68 21.41
N ILE A 424 -55.64 -30.85 20.21
CA ILE A 424 -54.90 -29.79 19.51
C ILE A 424 -55.90 -28.83 18.87
N TYR A 425 -55.72 -27.54 19.15
CA TYR A 425 -56.51 -26.45 18.55
C TYR A 425 -55.79 -25.81 17.37
N GLU A 426 -54.47 -25.62 17.47
CA GLU A 426 -53.70 -24.95 16.43
C GLU A 426 -52.23 -25.38 16.44
N ILE A 427 -51.59 -25.39 15.27
CA ILE A 427 -50.14 -25.59 15.10
C ILE A 427 -49.60 -24.42 14.29
N GLN A 428 -48.50 -23.83 14.77
CA GLN A 428 -47.88 -22.67 14.14
C GLN A 428 -46.35 -22.70 14.24
N GLU A 429 -45.65 -22.31 13.18
CA GLU A 429 -44.20 -22.08 13.25
C GLU A 429 -43.88 -20.77 13.97
N ILE A 430 -42.90 -20.82 14.87
CA ILE A 430 -42.41 -19.69 15.65
C ILE A 430 -41.40 -18.90 14.81
N ARG A 431 -41.56 -17.59 14.76
CA ARG A 431 -40.64 -16.71 14.02
C ARG A 431 -39.25 -16.75 14.61
N ASN A 432 -38.25 -16.91 13.73
CA ASN A 432 -36.86 -16.73 14.09
C ASN A 432 -36.31 -15.43 13.51
N PRO A 433 -35.86 -14.46 14.33
CA PRO A 433 -35.27 -13.22 13.81
C PRO A 433 -34.03 -13.43 12.93
N LEU A 434 -33.31 -14.55 13.09
CA LEU A 434 -32.12 -14.90 12.31
C LEU A 434 -32.44 -15.59 10.97
N HIS A 435 -33.68 -16.05 10.81
CA HIS A 435 -34.12 -16.77 9.62
C HIS A 435 -35.56 -16.41 9.26
N ASP A 436 -35.75 -15.62 8.21
CA ASP A 436 -37.06 -15.32 7.64
C ASP A 436 -37.26 -16.12 6.35
N PRO A 437 -38.17 -17.11 6.32
CA PRO A 437 -38.44 -17.90 5.11
C PRO A 437 -39.06 -17.06 3.98
N LYS A 438 -39.59 -15.86 4.27
CA LYS A 438 -40.21 -14.97 3.28
C LYS A 438 -39.21 -14.02 2.59
N VAL A 439 -38.09 -13.69 3.25
CA VAL A 439 -37.13 -12.70 2.73
C VAL A 439 -36.15 -13.36 1.76
N PHE A 440 -36.25 -12.95 0.50
CA PHE A 440 -35.58 -13.52 -0.67
C PHE A 440 -34.07 -13.26 -0.70
N GLU A 441 -33.26 -14.31 -0.90
CA GLU A 441 -31.95 -14.26 -1.57
C GLU A 441 -31.42 -15.66 -1.94
N GLU A 442 -31.76 -16.72 -1.19
CA GLU A 442 -31.24 -18.08 -1.41
C GLU A 442 -32.29 -19.17 -1.12
N TYR A 443 -32.20 -20.29 -1.84
CA TYR A 443 -32.97 -21.49 -1.52
C TYR A 443 -32.52 -22.12 -0.19
N SER A 444 -33.42 -22.80 0.50
CA SER A 444 -33.27 -23.31 1.87
C SER A 444 -33.59 -24.81 1.97
N ASN A 445 -32.83 -25.53 2.81
CA ASN A 445 -33.15 -26.88 3.27
C ASN A 445 -32.42 -27.21 4.58
N ASP A 446 -32.92 -28.19 5.35
CA ASP A 446 -32.35 -28.51 6.66
C ASP A 446 -30.92 -29.06 6.63
N LEU A 447 -30.51 -29.72 5.54
CA LEU A 447 -29.16 -30.30 5.42
C LEU A 447 -28.08 -29.22 5.30
N ILE A 448 -28.38 -28.13 4.59
CA ILE A 448 -27.45 -27.03 4.33
C ILE A 448 -27.60 -25.96 5.41
N ASP A 449 -28.82 -25.67 5.83
CA ASP A 449 -29.09 -24.53 6.72
C ASP A 449 -28.66 -24.77 8.16
N GLN A 450 -28.56 -26.03 8.59
CA GLN A 450 -28.10 -26.38 9.95
C GLN A 450 -26.75 -25.76 10.35
N PHE A 451 -25.91 -25.38 9.37
CA PHE A 451 -24.60 -24.77 9.59
C PHE A 451 -24.66 -23.29 9.98
N TYR A 452 -25.73 -22.59 9.61
CA TYR A 452 -25.86 -21.13 9.80
C TYR A 452 -27.23 -20.67 10.31
N ALA A 453 -28.22 -21.57 10.37
CA ALA A 453 -29.55 -21.32 10.91
C ALA A 453 -29.76 -22.06 12.24
N PRO A 454 -30.46 -21.45 13.20
CA PRO A 454 -30.89 -22.12 14.42
C PRO A 454 -31.98 -23.19 14.15
N PRO A 455 -32.20 -24.13 15.07
CA PRO A 455 -33.32 -25.06 15.00
C PRO A 455 -34.67 -24.35 14.84
N ARG A 456 -35.52 -24.88 13.96
CA ARG A 456 -36.91 -24.41 13.78
C ARG A 456 -37.76 -24.87 14.97
N LYS A 457 -38.69 -24.03 15.41
CA LYS A 457 -39.58 -24.34 16.52
C LYS A 457 -41.03 -24.23 16.09
N PHE A 458 -41.84 -25.16 16.56
CA PHE A 458 -43.28 -25.18 16.32
C PHE A 458 -44.02 -25.09 17.64
N LEU A 459 -45.07 -24.29 17.64
CA LEU A 459 -46.01 -24.16 18.71
C LEU A 459 -47.20 -25.07 18.42
N VAL A 460 -47.58 -25.89 19.40
CA VAL A 460 -48.81 -26.69 19.38
C VAL A 460 -49.71 -26.22 20.52
N TYR A 461 -50.78 -25.52 20.18
CA TYR A 461 -51.75 -25.04 21.14
C TYR A 461 -52.76 -26.15 21.45
N SER A 462 -52.74 -26.64 22.69
CA SER A 462 -53.61 -27.72 23.17
C SER A 462 -54.42 -27.31 24.39
N HIS A 463 -55.36 -28.16 24.80
CA HIS A 463 -56.14 -27.99 26.04
C HIS A 463 -55.28 -27.93 27.32
N HIS A 464 -54.09 -28.53 27.31
CA HIS A 464 -53.22 -28.56 28.50
C HIS A 464 -52.28 -27.35 28.58
N GLY A 465 -52.09 -26.64 27.48
CA GLY A 465 -51.01 -25.66 27.36
C GLY A 465 -50.51 -25.51 25.93
N ILE A 466 -49.49 -24.69 25.83
CA ILE A 466 -48.70 -24.45 24.63
C ILE A 466 -47.49 -25.38 24.68
N ILE A 467 -47.47 -26.37 23.79
CA ILE A 467 -46.37 -27.33 23.67
C ILE A 467 -45.38 -26.77 22.64
N MET A 468 -44.13 -26.61 23.05
CA MET A 468 -43.06 -26.11 22.19
C MET A 468 -42.30 -27.31 21.64
N LEU A 469 -42.40 -27.53 20.33
CA LEU A 469 -41.68 -28.57 19.61
C LEU A 469 -40.43 -27.99 18.97
N ASN A 470 -39.29 -28.58 19.28
CA ASN A 470 -38.04 -28.28 18.62
C ASN A 470 -37.81 -29.25 17.46
N LYS A 471 -37.52 -28.72 16.26
CA LYS A 471 -37.15 -29.53 15.10
C LYS A 471 -35.67 -29.87 15.17
N LEU A 472 -35.37 -31.13 15.45
CA LEU A 472 -34.00 -31.62 15.47
C LEU A 472 -33.44 -31.61 14.05
N ARG A 473 -32.25 -31.02 13.91
CA ARG A 473 -31.51 -30.96 12.65
C ARG A 473 -30.67 -32.23 12.49
N PRO A 474 -30.18 -32.54 11.27
CA PRO A 474 -29.29 -33.68 11.06
C PRO A 474 -28.08 -33.70 12.00
N VAL A 475 -27.47 -32.54 12.27
CA VAL A 475 -26.35 -32.39 13.22
C VAL A 475 -26.75 -32.71 14.66
N ASP A 476 -27.98 -32.37 15.08
CA ASP A 476 -28.46 -32.65 16.44
C ASP A 476 -28.67 -34.17 16.62
N HIS A 477 -29.12 -34.87 15.57
CA HIS A 477 -29.17 -36.33 15.54
C HIS A 477 -27.77 -36.94 15.62
N LEU A 478 -26.83 -36.45 14.80
CA LEU A 478 -25.46 -36.95 14.82
C LEU A 478 -24.79 -36.74 16.18
N GLU A 479 -24.97 -35.58 16.81
CA GLU A 479 -24.43 -35.30 18.14
C GLU A 479 -24.95 -36.32 19.18
N ASN A 480 -26.24 -36.65 19.14
CA ASN A 480 -26.82 -37.66 20.01
C ASN A 480 -26.29 -39.08 19.73
N ILE A 481 -26.06 -39.42 18.46
CA ILE A 481 -25.47 -40.69 18.05
C ILE A 481 -24.03 -40.80 18.56
N ILE A 482 -23.21 -39.77 18.34
CA ILE A 482 -21.80 -39.73 18.75
C ILE A 482 -21.67 -39.84 20.27
N LYS A 483 -22.53 -39.16 21.05
CA LYS A 483 -22.56 -39.28 22.53
C LYS A 483 -22.81 -40.70 23.03
N ARG A 484 -23.48 -41.54 22.24
CA ARG A 484 -23.76 -42.96 22.57
C ARG A 484 -22.72 -43.93 21.98
N GLY A 485 -21.71 -43.42 21.30
CA GLY A 485 -20.68 -44.19 20.60
C GLY A 485 -20.92 -44.24 19.09
N PHE A 486 -19.87 -43.91 18.34
CA PHE A 486 -19.81 -44.06 16.89
C PHE A 486 -19.48 -45.52 16.53
N GLN A 487 -20.01 -46.05 15.42
CA GLN A 487 -19.94 -47.46 14.95
C GLN A 487 -21.06 -48.43 15.40
N ASN A 488 -22.15 -47.95 16.00
CA ASN A 488 -23.37 -48.74 16.17
C ASN A 488 -24.22 -48.78 14.87
N GLU A 489 -25.24 -49.63 14.81
CA GLU A 489 -26.13 -49.76 13.64
C GLU A 489 -26.80 -48.43 13.27
N VAL A 490 -27.17 -47.62 14.28
CA VAL A 490 -27.78 -46.30 14.09
C VAL A 490 -26.82 -45.35 13.35
N SER A 491 -25.54 -45.35 13.71
CA SER A 491 -24.51 -44.53 13.04
C SER A 491 -24.26 -44.99 11.60
N LYS A 492 -24.33 -46.30 11.32
CA LYS A 492 -24.21 -46.84 9.96
C LYS A 492 -25.40 -46.39 9.10
N ALA A 493 -26.63 -46.54 9.60
CA ALA A 493 -27.83 -46.07 8.91
C ALA A 493 -27.81 -44.56 8.67
N PHE A 494 -27.29 -43.78 9.63
CA PHE A 494 -27.10 -42.34 9.45
C PHE A 494 -26.10 -42.01 8.34
N VAL A 495 -24.94 -42.68 8.32
CA VAL A 495 -23.92 -42.52 7.27
C VAL A 495 -24.42 -42.99 5.90
N GLU A 496 -25.24 -44.04 5.83
CA GLU A 496 -25.87 -44.49 4.60
C GLU A 496 -26.88 -43.46 4.06
N ASN A 497 -27.63 -42.80 4.93
CA ASN A 497 -28.61 -41.78 4.53
C ASN A 497 -27.96 -40.46 4.07
N TYR A 498 -26.94 -39.98 4.79
CA TYR A 498 -26.33 -38.66 4.53
C TYR A 498 -25.01 -38.74 3.75
N GLY A 499 -24.32 -39.88 3.75
CA GLY A 499 -22.98 -40.02 3.22
C GLY A 499 -21.87 -39.66 4.21
N GLN A 500 -20.67 -40.15 3.93
CA GLN A 500 -19.49 -39.96 4.79
C GLN A 500 -19.03 -38.49 4.81
N GLU A 501 -19.00 -37.81 3.66
CA GLU A 501 -18.59 -36.40 3.56
C GLU A 501 -19.50 -35.47 4.38
N GLN A 502 -20.82 -35.70 4.32
CA GLN A 502 -21.80 -34.89 5.03
C GLN A 502 -21.75 -35.15 6.54
N THR A 503 -21.59 -36.42 6.93
CA THR A 503 -21.37 -36.81 8.33
C THR A 503 -20.11 -36.16 8.88
N CYS A 504 -19.02 -36.19 8.11
CA CYS A 504 -17.77 -35.53 8.47
C CYS A 504 -17.93 -34.00 8.60
N ALA A 505 -18.64 -33.34 7.68
CA ALA A 505 -18.94 -31.92 7.76
C ALA A 505 -19.73 -31.56 9.03
N MET A 506 -20.71 -32.38 9.41
CA MET A 506 -21.47 -32.22 10.65
C MET A 506 -20.60 -32.43 11.90
N CYS A 507 -19.65 -33.38 11.89
CA CYS A 507 -18.67 -33.52 12.98
C CYS A 507 -17.83 -32.25 13.18
N PHE A 508 -17.35 -31.63 12.09
CA PHE A 508 -16.65 -30.34 12.17
C PHE A 508 -17.56 -29.23 12.74
N LEU A 509 -18.86 -29.24 12.45
CA LEU A 509 -19.80 -28.27 13.00
C LEU A 509 -20.06 -28.47 14.52
N ILE A 510 -20.07 -29.72 14.99
CA ILE A 510 -20.23 -30.08 16.42
C ILE A 510 -19.03 -29.60 17.23
N ALA A 511 -17.80 -29.83 16.73
CA ALA A 511 -16.57 -29.25 17.27
C ALA A 511 -16.30 -29.53 18.77
N ASN A 512 -16.56 -30.77 19.23
CA ASN A 512 -16.25 -31.27 20.59
C ASN A 512 -15.33 -32.50 20.57
N GLU A 513 -14.88 -32.99 21.73
CA GLU A 513 -13.96 -34.13 21.84
C GLU A 513 -14.52 -35.43 21.22
N GLU A 514 -15.82 -35.69 21.39
CA GLU A 514 -16.44 -36.90 20.84
C GLU A 514 -16.51 -36.83 19.30
N SER A 515 -16.76 -35.65 18.75
CA SER A 515 -16.70 -35.40 17.30
C SER A 515 -15.26 -35.52 16.77
N TYR A 516 -14.25 -35.07 17.51
CA TYR A 516 -12.83 -35.27 17.15
C TYR A 516 -12.45 -36.75 17.11
N ALA A 517 -12.85 -37.54 18.11
CA ALA A 517 -12.66 -38.99 18.10
C ALA A 517 -13.35 -39.64 16.87
N THR A 518 -14.54 -39.14 16.51
CA THR A 518 -15.28 -39.59 15.34
C THR A 518 -14.57 -39.27 14.02
N LEU A 519 -13.94 -38.10 13.92
CA LEU A 519 -13.21 -37.67 12.71
C LEU A 519 -12.06 -38.64 12.35
N LYS A 520 -11.45 -39.29 13.35
CA LYS A 520 -10.35 -40.26 13.15
C LYS A 520 -10.75 -41.54 12.39
N TYR A 521 -12.05 -41.81 12.26
CA TYR A 521 -12.54 -42.95 11.47
C TYR A 521 -12.62 -42.66 9.97
N PHE A 522 -12.53 -41.39 9.55
CA PHE A 522 -12.63 -41.02 8.14
C PHE A 522 -11.25 -40.97 7.47
N GLN A 523 -11.21 -41.38 6.20
CA GLN A 523 -10.02 -41.23 5.36
C GLN A 523 -9.75 -39.74 5.07
N TYR A 524 -8.52 -39.41 4.71
CA TYR A 524 -8.10 -38.04 4.44
C TYR A 524 -8.95 -37.33 3.38
N SER A 525 -9.32 -38.01 2.28
CA SER A 525 -10.17 -37.43 1.23
C SER A 525 -11.53 -36.98 1.79
N ILE A 526 -12.16 -37.81 2.61
CA ILE A 526 -13.45 -37.53 3.26
C ILE A 526 -13.30 -36.40 4.28
N LEU A 527 -12.21 -36.40 5.06
CA LEU A 527 -11.91 -35.33 6.02
C LEU A 527 -11.79 -33.97 5.32
N PHE A 528 -11.05 -33.93 4.21
CA PHE A 528 -10.89 -32.72 3.40
C PHE A 528 -12.23 -32.24 2.83
N GLU A 529 -13.02 -33.13 2.22
CA GLU A 529 -14.33 -32.78 1.65
C GLU A 529 -15.32 -32.34 2.74
N GLY A 530 -15.33 -33.02 3.89
CA GLY A 530 -16.16 -32.68 5.04
C GLY A 530 -15.83 -31.31 5.61
N PHE A 531 -14.54 -30.98 5.79
CA PHE A 531 -14.13 -29.63 6.20
C PHE A 531 -14.59 -28.61 5.15
N ALA A 532 -14.31 -28.85 3.87
CA ALA A 532 -14.68 -27.93 2.79
C ALA A 532 -16.20 -27.64 2.77
N PHE A 533 -17.05 -28.65 2.91
CA PHE A 533 -18.50 -28.47 3.03
C PHE A 533 -18.90 -27.72 4.30
N CYS A 534 -18.30 -28.04 5.46
CA CYS A 534 -18.58 -27.35 6.71
C CYS A 534 -18.28 -25.84 6.59
N LEU A 535 -17.08 -25.50 6.11
CA LEU A 535 -16.66 -24.11 5.94
C LEU A 535 -17.53 -23.38 4.90
N ALA A 536 -17.78 -24.01 3.75
CA ALA A 536 -18.60 -23.44 2.69
C ALA A 536 -20.04 -23.17 3.15
N ARG A 537 -20.63 -24.06 3.95
CA ARG A 537 -22.00 -23.88 4.45
C ARG A 537 -22.12 -22.87 5.56
N ILE A 538 -21.14 -22.78 6.47
CA ILE A 538 -21.10 -21.69 7.46
C ILE A 538 -21.00 -20.33 6.75
N LEU A 539 -20.18 -20.24 5.70
CA LEU A 539 -19.95 -19.00 4.93
C LEU A 539 -21.01 -18.71 3.87
N ARG A 540 -21.81 -19.68 3.45
CA ARG A 540 -22.80 -19.52 2.37
C ARG A 540 -23.65 -18.24 2.48
N PRO A 541 -24.21 -17.88 3.66
CA PRO A 541 -25.07 -16.70 3.77
C PRO A 541 -24.36 -15.36 3.59
N VAL A 542 -23.02 -15.34 3.60
CA VAL A 542 -22.20 -14.12 3.47
C VAL A 542 -21.34 -14.14 2.21
N TRP A 543 -20.85 -15.30 1.77
CA TRP A 543 -19.74 -15.47 0.82
C TRP A 543 -19.84 -14.60 -0.43
N ARG A 544 -20.97 -14.65 -1.16
CA ARG A 544 -21.21 -13.85 -2.38
C ARG A 544 -22.23 -12.73 -2.21
N GLN A 545 -22.51 -12.38 -0.95
CA GLN A 545 -23.40 -11.28 -0.66
C GLN A 545 -22.61 -9.97 -0.65
N LYS A 546 -23.24 -8.90 -1.14
CA LYS A 546 -22.70 -7.55 -0.98
C LYS A 546 -22.51 -7.27 0.50
N ILE A 547 -21.45 -6.53 0.84
CA ILE A 547 -21.21 -6.12 2.22
C ILE A 547 -22.20 -5.02 2.63
N LEU A 548 -22.45 -4.08 1.73
CA LEU A 548 -23.25 -2.89 1.95
C LEU A 548 -24.49 -2.86 1.06
N LYS A 549 -25.54 -2.21 1.55
CA LYS A 549 -26.80 -1.95 0.85
C LYS A 549 -27.17 -0.48 0.98
N LEU A 550 -27.63 0.11 -0.11
CA LEU A 550 -28.18 1.48 -0.11
C LEU A 550 -29.63 1.42 0.36
N ARG A 551 -29.95 2.15 1.43
CA ARG A 551 -31.31 2.34 1.92
C ARG A 551 -31.77 3.76 1.61
N SER A 552 -33.04 3.91 1.24
CA SER A 552 -33.67 5.21 1.03
C SER A 552 -34.85 5.34 1.99
N THR A 553 -34.84 6.36 2.84
CA THR A 553 -35.98 6.74 3.69
C THR A 553 -36.44 8.11 3.25
N GLY A 554 -37.50 8.16 2.45
CA GLY A 554 -37.95 9.40 1.80
C GLY A 554 -36.90 9.94 0.83
N ALA A 555 -36.46 11.18 1.03
CA ALA A 555 -35.47 11.87 0.19
C ALA A 555 -34.00 11.59 0.55
N ILE A 556 -33.73 10.87 1.65
CA ILE A 556 -32.36 10.62 2.13
C ILE A 556 -31.95 9.18 1.79
N THR A 557 -30.86 9.05 1.05
CA THR A 557 -30.16 7.77 0.83
C THR A 557 -28.99 7.63 1.80
N TYR A 558 -28.95 6.53 2.55
CA TYR A 558 -27.84 6.18 3.44
C TYR A 558 -27.34 4.76 3.16
N VAL A 559 -26.12 4.48 3.58
CA VAL A 559 -25.46 3.18 3.42
C VAL A 559 -25.66 2.39 4.71
N ASP A 560 -26.04 1.13 4.60
CA ASP A 560 -26.15 0.21 5.74
C ASP A 560 -25.50 -1.14 5.36
N THR A 561 -25.30 -2.03 6.32
CA THR A 561 -24.86 -3.39 5.97
C THR A 561 -25.99 -4.16 5.28
N ASN A 562 -25.62 -4.93 4.26
CA ASN A 562 -26.59 -5.78 3.57
C ASN A 562 -27.11 -6.89 4.50
N ILE A 563 -26.21 -7.44 5.30
CA ILE A 563 -26.51 -8.50 6.26
C ILE A 563 -26.66 -7.88 7.66
N PRO A 564 -27.74 -8.17 8.40
CA PRO A 564 -27.93 -7.68 9.77
C PRO A 564 -26.81 -8.15 10.71
N GLU A 565 -26.37 -7.25 11.60
CA GLU A 565 -25.31 -7.53 12.58
C GLU A 565 -25.55 -8.82 13.41
N PRO A 566 -26.76 -9.12 13.94
CA PRO A 566 -26.97 -10.36 14.71
C PRO A 566 -26.69 -11.64 13.90
N LYS A 567 -26.94 -11.61 12.58
CA LYS A 567 -26.64 -12.73 11.68
C LYS A 567 -25.14 -12.86 11.44
N LEU A 568 -24.43 -11.75 11.26
CA LEU A 568 -22.95 -11.74 11.17
C LEU A 568 -22.32 -12.27 12.47
N GLN A 569 -22.80 -11.81 13.64
CA GLN A 569 -22.37 -12.28 14.95
C GLN A 569 -22.59 -13.80 15.13
N TYR A 570 -23.72 -14.33 14.65
CA TYR A 570 -24.00 -15.76 14.69
C TYR A 570 -23.02 -16.56 13.82
N ILE A 571 -22.75 -16.10 12.60
CA ILE A 571 -21.82 -16.75 11.66
C ILE A 571 -20.38 -16.72 12.21
N ILE A 572 -19.90 -15.57 12.67
CA ILE A 572 -18.54 -15.47 13.22
C ILE A 572 -18.36 -16.35 14.46
N LYS A 573 -19.39 -16.48 15.32
CA LYS A 573 -19.36 -17.41 16.46
C LYS A 573 -19.13 -18.85 16.01
N LYS A 574 -19.75 -19.30 14.91
CA LYS A 574 -19.55 -20.64 14.35
C LYS A 574 -18.13 -20.81 13.80
N LEU A 575 -17.63 -19.85 13.03
CA LEU A 575 -16.25 -19.88 12.52
C LEU A 575 -15.21 -19.88 13.64
N LEU A 576 -15.38 -19.04 14.66
CA LEU A 576 -14.47 -18.97 15.80
C LEU A 576 -14.50 -20.25 16.65
N ASN A 577 -15.66 -20.89 16.80
CA ASN A 577 -15.75 -22.20 17.45
C ASN A 577 -15.01 -23.27 16.66
N LEU A 578 -15.19 -23.33 15.34
CA LEU A 578 -14.44 -24.24 14.47
C LEU A 578 -12.94 -23.96 14.52
N LYS A 579 -12.53 -22.68 14.49
CA LYS A 579 -11.13 -22.27 14.63
C LYS A 579 -10.54 -22.75 15.96
N LYS A 580 -11.23 -22.49 17.08
CA LYS A 580 -10.81 -22.94 18.42
C LYS A 580 -10.65 -24.45 18.49
N PHE A 581 -11.56 -25.19 17.86
CA PHE A 581 -11.50 -26.65 17.77
C PHE A 581 -10.27 -27.12 16.97
N CYS A 582 -10.02 -26.57 15.79
CA CYS A 582 -8.81 -26.86 15.02
C CYS A 582 -7.52 -26.43 15.74
N ASP A 583 -7.53 -25.30 16.47
CA ASP A 583 -6.40 -24.84 17.27
C ASP A 583 -6.05 -25.80 18.41
N LYS A 584 -7.06 -26.46 18.99
CA LYS A 584 -6.89 -27.48 20.04
C LYS A 584 -6.34 -28.81 19.50
N HIS A 585 -6.58 -29.11 18.22
CA HIS A 585 -6.22 -30.36 17.56
C HIS A 585 -5.34 -30.07 16.33
N PRO A 586 -4.00 -29.89 16.50
CA PRO A 586 -3.12 -29.42 15.43
C PRO A 586 -3.05 -30.32 14.19
N ASP A 587 -3.36 -31.61 14.32
CA ASP A 587 -3.53 -32.53 13.21
C ASP A 587 -4.60 -32.03 12.22
N LEU A 588 -5.63 -31.34 12.69
CA LEU A 588 -6.64 -30.70 11.83
C LEU A 588 -6.20 -29.35 11.23
N LYS A 589 -4.94 -28.92 11.46
CA LYS A 589 -4.32 -27.71 10.89
C LYS A 589 -3.20 -28.02 9.92
N THR A 590 -2.38 -29.02 10.26
CA THR A 590 -1.11 -29.29 9.56
C THR A 590 -1.05 -30.68 8.96
N LEU A 591 -2.18 -31.36 8.74
CA LEU A 591 -2.19 -32.65 8.04
C LEU A 591 -1.68 -32.46 6.59
N HIS A 592 -0.35 -32.46 6.44
CA HIS A 592 0.36 -32.68 5.21
C HIS A 592 0.50 -34.20 5.09
N HIS A 593 0.01 -34.75 4.00
CA HIS A 593 0.16 -36.16 3.73
C HIS A 593 1.66 -36.52 3.58
N VAL A 594 2.24 -37.16 4.58
CA VAL A 594 3.56 -37.82 4.61
C VAL A 594 3.25 -39.18 5.24
N GLU A 595 3.32 -40.37 4.64
CA GLU A 595 3.99 -41.01 3.51
C GLU A 595 3.10 -42.21 3.08
N ASN A 596 3.25 -42.73 1.86
CA ASN A 596 2.73 -44.04 1.35
C ASN A 596 1.43 -44.11 0.52
N THR A 597 0.87 -43.03 -0.01
CA THR A 597 0.00 -43.13 -1.20
C THR A 597 0.73 -42.55 -2.40
N SER A 598 0.77 -43.30 -3.50
CA SER A 598 1.29 -42.83 -4.77
C SER A 598 0.64 -41.50 -5.12
N SER A 599 1.46 -40.48 -5.34
CA SER A 599 1.12 -39.09 -5.68
C SER A 599 0.27 -38.92 -6.95
N SER A 600 -0.12 -40.02 -7.61
CA SER A 600 -0.93 -40.05 -8.83
C SER A 600 -2.46 -40.10 -8.61
N SER A 601 -2.94 -40.10 -7.36
CA SER A 601 -4.38 -40.30 -7.05
C SER A 601 -5.12 -39.10 -6.44
N LEU A 602 -4.43 -38.00 -6.10
CA LEU A 602 -5.03 -36.83 -5.45
C LEU A 602 -5.48 -35.77 -6.47
N THR A 603 -6.65 -35.18 -6.23
CA THR A 603 -7.13 -34.05 -7.04
C THR A 603 -6.32 -32.77 -6.74
N PRO A 604 -6.22 -31.82 -7.68
CA PRO A 604 -5.54 -30.53 -7.44
C PRO A 604 -6.08 -29.76 -6.23
N ALA A 605 -7.36 -29.91 -5.91
CA ALA A 605 -7.97 -29.33 -4.71
C ALA A 605 -7.44 -29.97 -3.42
N GLN A 606 -7.31 -31.29 -3.38
CA GLN A 606 -6.82 -32.03 -2.21
C GLN A 606 -5.32 -31.78 -1.94
N ALA A 607 -4.56 -31.34 -2.95
CA ALA A 607 -3.16 -30.96 -2.81
C ALA A 607 -2.95 -29.68 -1.98
N ILE A 608 -3.94 -28.78 -1.91
CA ILE A 608 -3.93 -27.60 -1.01
C ILE A 608 -4.00 -28.06 0.46
N GLY A 609 -4.67 -29.19 0.69
CA GLY A 609 -4.83 -29.85 1.97
C GLY A 609 -5.65 -29.10 3.02
N ILE A 610 -5.80 -29.73 4.17
CA ILE A 610 -6.62 -29.22 5.28
C ILE A 610 -6.06 -27.89 5.81
N GLY A 611 -4.74 -27.71 5.82
CA GLY A 611 -4.11 -26.45 6.24
C GLY A 611 -4.54 -25.25 5.40
N GLY A 612 -4.69 -25.42 4.08
CA GLY A 612 -5.22 -24.35 3.24
C GLY A 612 -6.69 -24.01 3.54
N LEU A 613 -7.53 -24.98 3.93
CA LEU A 613 -8.91 -24.72 4.36
C LEU A 613 -8.95 -24.02 5.73
N TYR A 614 -8.07 -24.41 6.66
CA TYR A 614 -7.91 -23.73 7.94
C TYR A 614 -7.46 -22.27 7.74
N ASP A 615 -6.52 -22.00 6.83
CA ASP A 615 -6.15 -20.62 6.51
C ASP A 615 -7.33 -19.81 5.96
N ALA A 616 -8.17 -20.41 5.11
CA ALA A 616 -9.36 -19.74 4.58
C ALA A 616 -10.38 -19.44 5.69
N LEU A 617 -10.56 -20.38 6.62
CA LEU A 617 -11.36 -20.19 7.84
C LEU A 617 -10.86 -19.00 8.65
N VAL A 618 -9.56 -18.92 8.94
CA VAL A 618 -8.97 -17.81 9.72
C VAL A 618 -9.16 -16.47 9.01
N ARG A 619 -8.82 -16.38 7.71
CA ARG A 619 -8.95 -15.13 6.95
C ARG A 619 -10.39 -14.63 6.88
N MET A 620 -11.35 -15.53 6.70
CA MET A 620 -12.76 -15.15 6.64
C MET A 620 -13.33 -14.79 8.01
N ALA A 621 -12.91 -15.49 9.07
CA ALA A 621 -13.27 -15.12 10.42
C ALA A 621 -12.77 -13.69 10.75
N ASP A 622 -11.53 -13.38 10.37
CA ASP A 622 -10.93 -12.06 10.58
C ASP A 622 -11.63 -11.00 9.72
N ALA A 623 -11.94 -11.28 8.45
CA ALA A 623 -12.65 -10.34 7.58
C ALA A 623 -14.06 -10.02 8.10
N ILE A 624 -14.84 -11.00 8.54
CA ILE A 624 -16.16 -10.75 9.14
C ILE A 624 -16.03 -10.00 10.47
N SER A 625 -15.04 -10.36 11.29
CA SER A 625 -14.75 -9.66 12.55
C SER A 625 -14.37 -8.20 12.33
N PHE A 626 -13.62 -7.92 11.27
CA PHE A 626 -13.28 -6.58 10.81
C PHE A 626 -14.53 -5.78 10.44
N ILE A 627 -15.46 -6.34 9.66
CA ILE A 627 -16.71 -5.64 9.29
C ILE A 627 -17.59 -5.37 10.52
N ILE A 628 -17.70 -6.32 11.44
CA ILE A 628 -18.41 -6.10 12.72
C ILE A 628 -17.72 -4.99 13.52
N LEU A 629 -16.38 -4.96 13.57
CA LEU A 629 -15.64 -3.88 14.22
C LEU A 629 -15.92 -2.54 13.54
N MET A 630 -15.94 -2.45 12.20
CA MET A 630 -16.23 -1.20 11.50
C MET A 630 -17.64 -0.66 11.81
N LEU A 631 -18.63 -1.54 12.00
CA LEU A 631 -19.98 -1.15 12.44
C LEU A 631 -19.96 -0.43 13.81
N GLU A 632 -19.13 -0.88 14.75
CA GLU A 632 -18.96 -0.27 16.08
C GLU A 632 -18.42 1.18 16.01
N TYR A 633 -17.80 1.55 14.88
CA TYR A 633 -17.23 2.89 14.59
C TYR A 633 -18.06 3.70 13.57
N ASN A 634 -19.37 3.45 13.50
CA ASN A 634 -20.32 4.20 12.65
C ASN A 634 -19.91 4.22 11.17
N LEU A 635 -19.76 3.01 10.60
CA LEU A 635 -19.41 2.76 9.21
C LEU A 635 -20.20 3.62 8.18
N PRO A 636 -21.53 3.80 8.27
CA PRO A 636 -22.29 4.61 7.32
C PRO A 636 -21.78 6.04 7.16
N GLU A 637 -21.47 6.69 8.28
CA GLU A 637 -21.00 8.08 8.27
C GLU A 637 -19.56 8.19 7.75
N THR A 638 -18.73 7.20 8.05
CA THR A 638 -17.34 7.15 7.58
C THR A 638 -17.28 6.98 6.07
N ILE A 639 -18.09 6.09 5.49
CA ILE A 639 -18.15 5.86 4.03
C ILE A 639 -18.54 7.14 3.27
N ALA A 640 -19.33 8.03 3.88
CA ALA A 640 -19.69 9.30 3.26
C ALA A 640 -18.49 10.26 3.09
N ARG A 641 -17.40 10.05 3.83
CA ARG A 641 -16.21 10.92 3.86
C ARG A 641 -15.03 10.38 3.05
N VAL A 642 -15.11 9.14 2.58
CA VAL A 642 -14.06 8.53 1.76
C VAL A 642 -14.21 9.01 0.30
N ASP A 643 -13.14 8.92 -0.47
CA ASP A 643 -13.14 9.35 -1.87
C ASP A 643 -14.17 8.57 -2.72
N PRO A 644 -14.69 9.18 -3.81
CA PRO A 644 -15.75 8.57 -4.62
C PRO A 644 -15.37 7.22 -5.24
N SER A 645 -14.10 7.03 -5.63
CA SER A 645 -13.60 5.77 -6.19
C SER A 645 -13.66 4.64 -5.16
N THR A 646 -13.11 4.87 -3.96
CA THR A 646 -13.14 3.92 -2.84
C THR A 646 -14.57 3.62 -2.42
N LYS A 647 -15.44 4.64 -2.34
CA LYS A 647 -16.86 4.45 -2.06
C LYS A 647 -17.53 3.52 -3.07
N GLN A 648 -17.26 3.69 -4.37
CA GLN A 648 -17.82 2.84 -5.42
C GLN A 648 -17.31 1.39 -5.32
N THR A 649 -16.02 1.20 -5.02
CA THR A 649 -15.42 -0.13 -4.83
C THR A 649 -16.07 -0.85 -3.64
N ILE A 650 -16.17 -0.18 -2.49
CA ILE A 650 -16.72 -0.77 -1.25
C ILE A 650 -18.21 -1.12 -1.42
N VAL A 651 -19.02 -0.21 -1.99
CA VAL A 651 -20.47 -0.45 -2.18
C VAL A 651 -20.77 -1.61 -3.15
N ASN A 652 -19.87 -1.88 -4.09
CA ASN A 652 -20.03 -2.96 -5.05
C ASN A 652 -19.32 -4.27 -4.64
N SER A 653 -18.58 -4.25 -3.54
CA SER A 653 -17.81 -5.40 -3.07
C SER A 653 -18.63 -6.43 -2.30
N ASN A 654 -18.26 -7.70 -2.47
CA ASN A 654 -18.78 -8.84 -1.75
C ASN A 654 -17.84 -9.29 -0.61
N PHE A 655 -18.31 -10.13 0.31
CA PHE A 655 -17.48 -10.63 1.41
C PHE A 655 -16.29 -11.48 0.95
N ASP A 656 -16.40 -12.29 -0.10
CA ASP A 656 -15.29 -13.08 -0.64
C ASP A 656 -14.15 -12.20 -1.21
N GLN A 657 -14.51 -11.05 -1.79
CA GLN A 657 -13.56 -10.09 -2.33
C GLN A 657 -12.72 -9.40 -1.25
N LEU A 658 -13.17 -9.32 0.00
CA LEU A 658 -12.34 -8.82 1.11
C LEU A 658 -11.04 -9.62 1.28
N VAL A 659 -11.08 -10.92 0.99
CA VAL A 659 -9.94 -11.83 1.18
C VAL A 659 -9.25 -12.16 -0.14
N THR A 660 -9.98 -12.10 -1.27
CA THR A 660 -9.45 -12.49 -2.59
C THR A 660 -8.97 -11.31 -3.44
N ASP A 661 -9.50 -10.10 -3.24
CA ASP A 661 -9.19 -8.92 -4.05
C ASP A 661 -8.38 -7.88 -3.24
N PRO A 662 -7.07 -7.69 -3.56
CA PRO A 662 -6.23 -6.70 -2.89
C PRO A 662 -6.73 -5.26 -3.02
N SER A 663 -7.42 -4.91 -4.11
CA SER A 663 -7.94 -3.56 -4.35
C SER A 663 -9.12 -3.25 -3.42
N VAL A 664 -10.04 -4.21 -3.27
CA VAL A 664 -11.15 -4.13 -2.31
C VAL A 664 -10.60 -4.02 -0.89
N ARG A 665 -9.62 -4.86 -0.54
CA ARG A 665 -8.97 -4.79 0.77
C ARG A 665 -8.33 -3.42 1.03
N SER A 666 -7.58 -2.88 0.07
CA SER A 666 -6.98 -1.53 0.17
C SER A 666 -8.03 -0.45 0.41
N SER A 667 -9.15 -0.52 -0.32
CA SER A 667 -10.28 0.42 -0.16
C SER A 667 -10.85 0.38 1.27
N TRP A 668 -10.95 -0.80 1.88
CA TRP A 668 -11.38 -0.93 3.27
C TRP A 668 -10.33 -0.44 4.28
N HIS A 669 -9.04 -0.52 3.97
CA HIS A 669 -8.00 0.12 4.78
C HIS A 669 -8.10 1.66 4.75
N ASP A 670 -8.53 2.26 3.63
CA ASP A 670 -8.79 3.71 3.56
C ASP A 670 -9.97 4.13 4.47
N VAL A 671 -10.97 3.25 4.65
CA VAL A 671 -12.05 3.46 5.64
C VAL A 671 -11.48 3.52 7.06
N VAL A 672 -10.55 2.62 7.40
CA VAL A 672 -9.89 2.65 8.72
C VAL A 672 -9.17 3.98 8.93
N LEU A 673 -8.43 4.46 7.93
CA LEU A 673 -7.75 5.76 7.99
C LEU A 673 -8.74 6.92 8.13
N ALA A 674 -9.90 6.85 7.48
CA ALA A 674 -10.97 7.84 7.63
C ALA A 674 -11.57 7.85 9.04
N ILE A 675 -11.71 6.69 9.70
CA ILE A 675 -12.14 6.58 11.10
C ILE A 675 -11.10 7.24 12.02
N ILE A 676 -9.82 6.92 11.85
CA ILE A 676 -8.71 7.48 12.66
C ILE A 676 -8.69 9.01 12.57
N ARG A 677 -8.92 9.59 11.38
CA ARG A 677 -8.96 11.04 11.16
C ARG A 677 -10.17 11.72 11.82
N LYS A 678 -11.28 11.00 11.99
CA LYS A 678 -12.54 11.54 12.52
C LYS A 678 -12.63 11.47 14.04
N GLU A 679 -12.22 10.34 14.62
CA GLU A 679 -12.55 10.01 16.02
C GLU A 679 -11.65 10.73 17.04
N THR A 680 -12.08 10.71 18.31
CA THR A 680 -11.29 11.22 19.45
C THR A 680 -10.16 10.27 19.81
N THR A 681 -9.01 10.80 20.25
CA THR A 681 -7.78 10.04 20.57
C THR A 681 -8.00 8.74 21.38
N PRO A 682 -8.77 8.71 22.51
CA PRO A 682 -8.94 7.47 23.28
C PRO A 682 -9.75 6.39 22.54
N ARG A 683 -10.69 6.80 21.67
CA ARG A 683 -11.48 5.86 20.87
C ARG A 683 -10.66 5.30 19.71
N VAL A 684 -9.73 6.10 19.19
CA VAL A 684 -8.75 5.72 18.17
C VAL A 684 -7.72 4.73 18.73
N GLU A 685 -7.13 4.94 19.91
CA GLU A 685 -6.19 3.98 20.53
C GLU A 685 -6.81 2.61 20.85
N ASN A 686 -8.14 2.53 20.97
CA ASN A 686 -8.85 1.26 21.10
C ASN A 686 -9.04 0.57 19.73
N LEU A 687 -9.09 1.32 18.62
CA LEU A 687 -9.29 0.79 17.28
C LEU A 687 -8.08 -0.06 16.86
N SER A 688 -6.87 0.46 16.92
CA SER A 688 -5.65 -0.28 16.55
C SER A 688 -5.47 -1.56 17.37
N ARG A 689 -5.70 -1.51 18.69
CA ARG A 689 -5.69 -2.69 19.57
C ARG A 689 -6.77 -3.71 19.20
N ASN A 690 -7.98 -3.25 18.88
CA ASN A 690 -9.07 -4.14 18.47
C ASN A 690 -8.82 -4.77 17.10
N LEU A 691 -8.20 -4.03 16.16
CA LEU A 691 -7.79 -4.55 14.86
C LEU A 691 -6.76 -5.68 15.00
N GLU A 692 -5.74 -5.48 15.85
CA GLU A 692 -4.73 -6.48 16.15
C GLU A 692 -5.31 -7.72 16.85
N ALA A 693 -6.22 -7.51 17.81
CA ALA A 693 -6.80 -8.60 18.59
C ALA A 693 -7.89 -9.41 17.87
N ARG A 694 -8.74 -8.75 17.06
CA ARG A 694 -9.93 -9.38 16.45
C ARG A 694 -9.74 -9.82 15.01
N CYS A 695 -8.80 -9.24 14.28
CA CYS A 695 -8.61 -9.53 12.86
C CYS A 695 -7.15 -9.45 12.39
N PRO A 696 -6.21 -10.20 13.02
CA PRO A 696 -4.77 -10.09 12.76
C PRO A 696 -4.32 -10.50 11.35
N THR A 697 -5.08 -11.34 10.63
CA THR A 697 -4.76 -11.67 9.23
C THR A 697 -5.37 -10.67 8.24
N PHE A 698 -6.39 -9.91 8.65
CA PHE A 698 -6.97 -8.83 7.86
C PHE A 698 -6.30 -7.48 8.09
N CYS A 699 -5.79 -7.22 9.30
CA CYS A 699 -4.91 -6.10 9.59
C CYS A 699 -3.66 -6.67 10.26
N ASN A 700 -2.62 -6.91 9.46
CA ASN A 700 -1.39 -7.50 9.97
C ASN A 700 -0.68 -6.54 10.94
N ALA A 701 0.26 -7.05 11.74
CA ALA A 701 0.96 -6.25 12.73
C ALA A 701 1.70 -5.03 12.13
N ILE A 702 2.10 -5.08 10.86
CA ILE A 702 2.76 -3.97 10.16
C ILE A 702 1.74 -2.90 9.77
N GLU A 703 0.56 -3.30 9.27
CA GLU A 703 -0.57 -2.41 8.97
C GLU A 703 -1.11 -1.74 10.25
N VAL A 704 -1.16 -2.47 11.37
CA VAL A 704 -1.53 -1.90 12.68
C VAL A 704 -0.54 -0.82 13.12
N LYS A 705 0.78 -1.01 12.92
CA LYS A 705 1.78 0.03 13.19
C LYS A 705 1.58 1.26 12.31
N LEU A 706 1.25 1.08 11.03
CA LEU A 706 0.91 2.17 10.13
C LEU A 706 -0.27 2.97 10.69
N TYR A 707 -1.32 2.28 11.17
CA TYR A 707 -2.46 2.93 11.81
C TYR A 707 -2.05 3.69 13.06
N GLN A 708 -1.36 3.05 14.01
CA GLN A 708 -0.85 3.70 15.23
C GLN A 708 0.00 4.94 14.91
N GLY A 709 0.78 4.91 13.81
CA GLY A 709 1.52 6.08 13.33
C GLY A 709 0.59 7.25 12.95
N TYR A 710 -0.51 6.96 12.23
CA TYR A 710 -1.54 7.96 11.94
C TYR A 710 -2.28 8.44 13.20
N GLU A 711 -2.50 7.57 14.19
CA GLU A 711 -3.09 7.95 15.48
C GLU A 711 -2.20 8.96 16.22
N ALA A 712 -0.89 8.69 16.28
CA ALA A 712 0.10 9.60 16.86
C ALA A 712 0.18 10.93 16.10
N LEU A 713 0.08 10.91 14.77
CA LEU A 713 0.04 12.13 13.95
C LEU A 713 -1.23 12.96 14.17
N GLN A 714 -2.38 12.31 14.34
CA GLN A 714 -3.63 12.98 14.71
C GLN A 714 -3.59 13.56 16.12
N LYS A 715 -2.91 12.87 17.05
CA LYS A 715 -2.66 13.39 18.40
C LYS A 715 -1.81 14.66 18.34
N ALA A 716 -0.76 14.68 17.52
CA ALA A 716 0.05 15.88 17.29
C ALA A 716 -0.78 17.07 16.76
N LYS A 717 -1.75 16.85 15.85
CA LYS A 717 -2.64 17.91 15.33
C LYS A 717 -3.57 18.54 16.37
N LYS A 718 -3.91 17.79 17.42
CA LYS A 718 -4.87 18.21 18.45
C LYS A 718 -4.19 18.79 19.70
N ASN A 719 -2.90 18.56 19.87
CA ASN A 719 -2.15 19.06 21.01
C ASN A 719 -1.90 20.57 20.85
N GLU A 720 -2.07 21.31 21.95
CA GLU A 720 -1.75 22.75 22.00
C GLU A 720 -0.30 23.00 22.45
N ASP A 721 0.29 22.05 23.19
CA ASP A 721 1.65 22.15 23.72
C ASP A 721 2.70 21.62 22.73
N GLU A 722 3.77 22.38 22.55
CA GLU A 722 4.86 22.09 21.59
C GLU A 722 5.66 20.85 21.99
N HIS A 723 5.85 20.60 23.29
CA HIS A 723 6.62 19.44 23.76
C HIS A 723 5.89 18.13 23.48
N THR A 724 4.63 18.04 23.88
CA THR A 724 3.77 16.87 23.61
C THR A 724 3.48 16.68 22.11
N THR A 725 3.45 17.76 21.32
CA THR A 725 3.37 17.68 19.86
C THR A 725 4.63 17.01 19.28
N ASN A 726 5.82 17.46 19.70
CA ASN A 726 7.09 16.87 19.24
C ASN A 726 7.25 15.41 19.68
N GLU A 727 6.80 15.03 20.88
CA GLU A 727 6.81 13.64 21.34
C GLU A 727 5.90 12.75 20.47
N ALA A 728 4.69 13.22 20.16
CA ALA A 728 3.76 12.52 19.28
C ALA A 728 4.33 12.35 17.85
N LEU A 729 4.99 13.38 17.30
CA LEU A 729 5.65 13.33 15.99
C LEU A 729 6.84 12.36 15.95
N ARG A 730 7.64 12.28 17.03
CA ARG A 730 8.72 11.28 17.13
C ARG A 730 8.17 9.86 17.24
N SER A 731 7.08 9.69 17.99
CA SER A 731 6.38 8.40 18.09
C SER A 731 5.80 7.97 16.73
N SER A 732 5.14 8.87 16.00
CA SER A 732 4.62 8.58 14.66
C SER A 732 5.72 8.24 13.68
N LEU A 733 6.86 8.93 13.74
CA LEU A 733 8.02 8.65 12.89
C LEU A 733 8.54 7.23 13.11
N LYS A 734 8.75 6.83 14.37
CA LYS A 734 9.18 5.47 14.69
C LYS A 734 8.24 4.43 14.08
N LEU A 735 6.93 4.59 14.30
CA LEU A 735 5.91 3.65 13.80
C LEU A 735 5.88 3.59 12.27
N PHE A 736 5.92 4.74 11.58
CA PHE A 736 5.95 4.75 10.11
C PHE A 736 7.22 4.13 9.55
N THR A 737 8.38 4.34 10.19
CA THR A 737 9.63 3.71 9.74
C THR A 737 9.62 2.19 9.87
N GLU A 738 8.88 1.64 10.84
CA GLU A 738 8.67 0.19 10.98
C GLU A 738 7.64 -0.38 9.99
N SER A 739 6.85 0.48 9.32
CA SER A 739 5.78 0.07 8.39
C SER A 739 5.99 0.46 6.92
N ILE A 740 7.18 0.97 6.56
CA ILE A 740 7.49 1.51 5.21
C ILE A 740 7.07 0.56 4.07
N ASN A 741 7.29 -0.74 4.22
CA ASN A 741 7.02 -1.75 3.18
C ASN A 741 5.53 -1.86 2.78
N THR A 742 4.61 -1.35 3.60
CA THR A 742 3.16 -1.36 3.32
C THR A 742 2.67 -0.08 2.66
N MET A 743 3.52 0.95 2.62
CA MET A 743 3.14 2.29 2.20
C MET A 743 3.32 2.47 0.69
N THR A 744 2.35 3.11 0.04
CA THR A 744 2.51 3.53 -1.35
C THR A 744 3.39 4.78 -1.42
N TYR A 745 3.99 5.04 -2.59
CA TYR A 745 4.74 6.29 -2.83
C TYR A 745 3.88 7.53 -2.54
N GLY A 746 2.61 7.55 -2.97
CA GLY A 746 1.70 8.66 -2.68
C GLY A 746 1.45 8.87 -1.19
N THR A 747 1.28 7.77 -0.44
CA THR A 747 1.12 7.81 1.03
C THR A 747 2.36 8.39 1.71
N LEU A 748 3.55 7.98 1.27
CA LEU A 748 4.83 8.45 1.79
C LEU A 748 5.02 9.96 1.59
N ILE A 749 4.76 10.46 0.37
CA ILE A 749 4.87 11.89 0.07
C ILE A 749 3.83 12.71 0.85
N ASN A 750 2.60 12.22 0.99
CA ASN A 750 1.59 12.90 1.80
C ASN A 750 2.01 13.04 3.28
N LEU A 751 2.60 11.99 3.86
CA LEU A 751 3.12 12.04 5.24
C LEU A 751 4.31 12.99 5.37
N CYS A 752 5.20 13.02 4.38
CA CYS A 752 6.28 14.01 4.33
C CYS A 752 5.72 15.43 4.36
N ASN A 753 4.71 15.72 3.54
CA ASN A 753 4.05 17.03 3.53
C ASN A 753 3.35 17.35 4.86
N GLU A 754 2.75 16.36 5.54
CA GLU A 754 2.21 16.57 6.89
C GLU A 754 3.31 16.94 7.88
N TYR A 755 4.47 16.27 7.87
CA TYR A 755 5.60 16.65 8.72
C TYR A 755 6.18 18.03 8.39
N LYS A 756 6.23 18.41 7.12
CA LYS A 756 6.62 19.77 6.71
C LYS A 756 5.66 20.83 7.27
N ASN A 757 4.36 20.58 7.27
CA ASN A 757 3.37 21.49 7.87
C ASN A 757 3.58 21.70 9.38
N PHE A 758 4.11 20.68 10.07
CA PHE A 758 4.53 20.78 11.47
C PHE A 758 5.94 21.34 11.68
N LYS A 759 6.65 21.73 10.61
CA LYS A 759 8.07 22.10 10.62
C LYS A 759 9.00 21.00 11.16
N PHE A 760 8.54 19.75 11.13
CA PHE A 760 9.30 18.58 11.58
C PHE A 760 10.13 17.98 10.44
N TYR A 761 11.03 18.79 9.89
CA TYR A 761 11.84 18.44 8.72
C TYR A 761 12.81 17.27 8.99
N GLU A 762 13.38 17.16 10.19
CA GLU A 762 14.25 16.05 10.59
C GLU A 762 13.57 14.69 10.41
N GLY A 763 12.30 14.59 10.83
CA GLY A 763 11.53 13.36 10.69
C GLY A 763 11.11 13.07 9.26
N ALA A 764 10.79 14.10 8.47
CA ALA A 764 10.50 13.96 7.05
C ALA A 764 11.69 13.38 6.28
N VAL A 765 12.89 13.90 6.51
CA VAL A 765 14.14 13.40 5.91
C VAL A 765 14.42 11.97 6.36
N GLU A 766 14.27 11.66 7.66
CA GLU A 766 14.50 10.31 8.18
C GLU A 766 13.55 9.27 7.56
N LEU A 767 12.28 9.61 7.42
CA LEU A 767 11.28 8.72 6.81
C LEU A 767 11.60 8.44 5.33
N LEU A 768 11.89 9.49 4.57
CA LEU A 768 12.18 9.39 3.14
C LEU A 768 13.47 8.62 2.86
N LEU A 769 14.55 8.88 3.60
CA LEU A 769 15.83 8.18 3.41
C LEU A 769 15.74 6.69 3.75
N LYS A 770 15.07 6.34 4.86
CA LYS A 770 14.81 4.93 5.19
C LYS A 770 13.94 4.27 4.12
N ALA A 771 12.98 4.99 3.55
CA ALA A 771 12.14 4.49 2.46
C ALA A 771 12.94 4.26 1.17
N ALA A 772 13.81 5.20 0.79
CA ALA A 772 14.70 5.06 -0.35
C ALA A 772 15.62 3.84 -0.21
N HIS A 773 16.13 3.57 1.00
CA HIS A 773 16.95 2.39 1.29
C HIS A 773 16.17 1.08 1.18
N THR A 774 14.95 0.99 1.73
CA THR A 774 14.12 -0.22 1.57
C THR A 774 13.70 -0.49 0.11
N MET A 775 13.64 0.54 -0.74
CA MET A 775 13.21 0.44 -2.14
C MET A 775 14.39 0.44 -3.14
N GLU A 776 15.60 0.08 -2.70
CA GLU A 776 16.85 0.16 -3.47
C GLU A 776 16.79 -0.51 -4.85
N HIS A 777 16.05 -1.61 -4.99
CA HIS A 777 15.93 -2.38 -6.23
C HIS A 777 15.07 -1.72 -7.32
N VAL A 778 14.36 -0.62 -7.04
CA VAL A 778 13.49 0.09 -8.00
C VAL A 778 14.06 1.49 -8.28
N THR A 779 15.01 1.56 -9.23
CA THR A 779 15.84 2.75 -9.49
C THR A 779 15.05 4.05 -9.69
N ASP A 780 13.97 4.03 -10.47
CA ASP A 780 13.20 5.24 -10.79
C ASP A 780 12.43 5.78 -9.56
N LYS A 781 11.88 4.86 -8.75
CA LYS A 781 11.18 5.23 -7.51
C LYS A 781 12.16 5.73 -6.46
N ARG A 782 13.31 5.08 -6.31
CA ARG A 782 14.38 5.52 -5.41
C ARG A 782 14.81 6.95 -5.75
N LYS A 783 15.09 7.23 -7.02
CA LYS A 783 15.46 8.58 -7.48
C LYS A 783 14.39 9.61 -7.12
N SER A 784 13.12 9.32 -7.40
CA SER A 784 12.00 10.21 -7.07
C SER A 784 11.87 10.49 -5.55
N ILE A 785 12.15 9.48 -4.71
CA ILE A 785 12.16 9.65 -3.25
C ILE A 785 13.35 10.53 -2.83
N LEU A 786 14.55 10.31 -3.40
CA LEU A 786 15.73 11.12 -3.10
C LEU A 786 15.55 12.58 -3.54
N ASP A 787 14.94 12.82 -4.71
CA ASP A 787 14.57 14.18 -5.15
C ASP A 787 13.65 14.85 -4.12
N SER A 788 12.69 14.09 -3.56
CA SER A 788 11.81 14.58 -2.48
C SER A 788 12.57 14.86 -1.17
N VAL A 789 13.68 14.15 -0.88
CA VAL A 789 14.57 14.47 0.25
C VAL A 789 15.24 15.80 0.01
N ILE A 790 15.79 16.03 -1.19
CA ILE A 790 16.44 17.29 -1.57
C ILE A 790 15.45 18.46 -1.47
N ASP A 791 14.23 18.30 -1.98
CA ASP A 791 13.17 19.31 -1.86
C ASP A 791 12.84 19.60 -0.39
N THR A 792 12.83 18.58 0.47
CA THR A 792 12.61 18.75 1.91
C THR A 792 13.75 19.52 2.59
N LEU A 793 15.00 19.29 2.18
CA LEU A 793 16.15 20.07 2.65
C LEU A 793 16.08 21.52 2.17
N ARG A 794 15.62 21.75 0.93
CA ARG A 794 15.40 23.08 0.37
C ARG A 794 14.31 23.84 1.12
N ASP A 795 13.17 23.19 1.40
CA ASP A 795 12.07 23.75 2.20
C ASP A 795 12.49 24.08 3.64
N ALA A 796 13.42 23.31 4.21
CA ALA A 796 14.01 23.57 5.52
C ALA A 796 15.06 24.70 5.50
N GLY A 797 15.34 25.30 4.33
CA GLY A 797 16.29 26.40 4.16
C GLY A 797 17.76 25.98 4.28
N VAL A 798 18.08 24.69 4.07
CA VAL A 798 19.45 24.16 4.22
C VAL A 798 20.43 24.78 3.21
N PHE A 799 19.98 25.08 2.00
CA PHE A 799 20.81 25.62 0.91
C PHE A 799 20.78 27.15 0.79
N ASN A 800 20.02 27.85 1.65
CA ASN A 800 19.95 29.31 1.59
C ASN A 800 21.17 29.92 2.27
N GLU A 801 21.83 30.87 1.59
CA GLU A 801 22.92 31.65 2.17
C GLU A 801 22.43 32.40 3.42
N GLY A 802 22.96 32.05 4.61
CA GLY A 802 22.81 32.93 5.77
C GLY A 802 22.60 32.31 7.16
N VAL A 803 22.59 30.99 7.35
CA VAL A 803 22.46 30.42 8.71
C VAL A 803 23.84 30.30 9.38
N HIS A 804 24.22 31.40 10.03
CA HIS A 804 25.16 31.53 11.16
C HIS A 804 26.62 31.08 10.97
N ARG A 805 27.47 32.02 10.53
CA ARG A 805 28.94 32.03 10.75
C ARG A 805 29.38 32.02 12.24
N GLN A 806 28.48 31.78 13.20
CA GLN A 806 28.76 31.80 14.64
C GLN A 806 28.62 30.43 15.33
N THR A 807 28.09 29.40 14.67
CA THR A 807 27.92 28.06 15.25
C THR A 807 28.78 27.04 14.52
N ARG A 808 29.71 26.37 15.22
CA ARG A 808 30.55 25.26 14.71
C ARG A 808 29.75 23.96 14.46
N THR A 809 28.47 24.06 14.14
CA THR A 809 27.55 22.92 14.04
C THR A 809 26.66 23.10 12.82
N PHE A 810 26.46 22.02 12.05
CA PHE A 810 25.52 22.02 10.94
C PHE A 810 24.10 22.37 11.39
N ASN A 811 23.28 22.88 10.47
CA ASN A 811 21.83 22.91 10.64
C ASN A 811 21.35 21.52 11.11
N PRO A 812 20.48 21.42 12.13
CA PRO A 812 20.10 20.13 12.71
C PRO A 812 19.47 19.16 11.70
N VAL A 813 18.75 19.69 10.69
CA VAL A 813 18.19 18.90 9.58
C VAL A 813 19.30 18.35 8.68
N LEU A 814 20.30 19.18 8.33
CA LEU A 814 21.47 18.76 7.55
C LEU A 814 22.30 17.74 8.32
N HIS A 815 22.56 17.97 9.61
CA HIS A 815 23.30 17.04 10.46
C HIS A 815 22.63 15.66 10.45
N LYS A 816 21.31 15.61 10.63
CA LYS A 816 20.53 14.38 10.59
C LYS A 816 20.59 13.68 9.23
N ALA A 817 20.50 14.43 8.14
CA ALA A 817 20.63 13.91 6.78
C ALA A 817 22.01 13.26 6.53
N LEU A 818 23.09 13.93 6.94
CA LEU A 818 24.46 13.42 6.79
C LEU A 818 24.71 12.19 7.67
N GLU A 819 24.23 12.19 8.92
CA GLU A 819 24.31 11.04 9.84
C GLU A 819 23.58 9.81 9.27
N LEU A 820 22.38 10.01 8.73
CA LEU A 820 21.60 8.93 8.12
C LEU A 820 22.24 8.42 6.83
N GLY A 821 22.73 9.31 5.96
CA GLY A 821 23.46 8.92 4.75
C GLY A 821 24.69 8.08 5.07
N LEU A 822 25.44 8.44 6.11
CA LEU A 822 26.57 7.64 6.62
C LEU A 822 26.10 6.27 7.16
N THR A 823 25.05 6.26 7.99
CA THR A 823 24.54 5.04 8.64
C THR A 823 24.00 4.04 7.62
N LEU A 824 23.28 4.52 6.61
CA LEU A 824 22.74 3.72 5.51
C LEU A 824 23.78 3.43 4.41
N LYS A 825 24.98 4.02 4.49
CA LYS A 825 26.07 3.92 3.51
C LYS A 825 25.66 4.34 2.09
N ASP A 826 24.79 5.35 2.01
CA ASP A 826 24.23 5.84 0.75
C ASP A 826 25.09 6.98 0.18
N ILE A 827 26.18 6.61 -0.50
CA ILE A 827 27.15 7.57 -1.06
C ILE A 827 26.52 8.43 -2.15
N ASP A 828 25.68 7.83 -3.00
CA ASP A 828 25.00 8.53 -4.11
C ASP A 828 24.09 9.64 -3.58
N PHE A 829 23.34 9.38 -2.50
CA PHE A 829 22.55 10.41 -1.82
C PHE A 829 23.42 11.55 -1.29
N LEU A 830 24.52 11.22 -0.58
CA LEU A 830 25.42 12.23 -0.04
C LEU A 830 26.03 13.10 -1.14
N PHE A 831 26.42 12.49 -2.26
CA PHE A 831 26.97 13.21 -3.42
C PHE A 831 25.92 14.11 -4.07
N THR A 832 24.66 13.66 -4.15
CA THR A 832 23.55 14.49 -4.63
C THR A 832 23.33 15.72 -3.74
N VAL A 833 23.44 15.57 -2.41
CA VAL A 833 23.40 16.72 -1.47
C VAL A 833 24.57 17.67 -1.74
N TYR A 834 25.77 17.15 -2.00
CA TYR A 834 26.95 17.96 -2.30
C TYR A 834 26.86 18.67 -3.65
N ASP A 835 26.24 18.04 -4.66
CA ASP A 835 25.94 18.68 -5.94
C ASP A 835 25.03 19.91 -5.76
N GLU A 836 24.01 19.84 -4.90
CA GLU A 836 23.16 21.02 -4.59
C GLU A 836 23.94 22.15 -3.90
N PHE A 837 24.84 21.82 -2.97
CA PHE A 837 25.74 22.81 -2.36
C PHE A 837 26.76 23.39 -3.36
N LEU A 838 27.17 22.61 -4.36
CA LEU A 838 28.05 23.05 -5.44
C LEU A 838 27.33 23.99 -6.40
N LEU A 839 26.06 23.70 -6.74
CA LEU A 839 25.19 24.56 -7.56
C LEU A 839 24.87 25.88 -6.85
N ALA A 840 24.73 25.85 -5.52
CA ALA A 840 24.47 27.02 -4.69
C ALA A 840 25.75 27.77 -4.26
N ASP A 841 26.94 27.44 -4.81
CA ASP A 841 28.24 28.02 -4.47
C ASP A 841 28.57 28.05 -2.95
N SER A 842 27.95 27.15 -2.18
CA SER A 842 27.99 27.15 -0.71
C SER A 842 28.68 25.92 -0.10
N ILE A 843 29.29 25.07 -0.92
CA ILE A 843 30.00 23.84 -0.52
C ILE A 843 31.10 24.05 0.54
N SER A 844 31.69 25.25 0.61
CA SER A 844 32.68 25.61 1.63
C SER A 844 32.16 25.57 3.07
N GLN A 845 30.84 25.55 3.26
CA GLN A 845 30.17 25.37 4.55
C GLN A 845 30.30 23.93 5.08
N LEU A 846 30.55 22.95 4.20
CA LEU A 846 30.71 21.54 4.53
C LEU A 846 32.12 21.16 4.99
N PHE A 847 33.02 22.14 5.09
CA PHE A 847 34.43 21.91 5.39
C PHE A 847 34.74 21.94 6.89
N ASP A 848 33.97 22.71 7.67
CA ASP A 848 34.16 22.84 9.12
C ASP A 848 32.81 22.96 9.86
N PRO A 849 32.31 21.88 10.49
CA PRO A 849 32.89 20.54 10.53
C PRO A 849 32.89 19.85 9.15
N ALA A 850 33.81 18.90 8.92
CA ALA A 850 33.91 18.20 7.64
C ALA A 850 32.74 17.21 7.43
N ALA A 851 32.01 17.34 6.33
CA ALA A 851 30.95 16.40 5.96
C ALA A 851 31.51 15.01 5.55
N PRO A 852 30.78 13.91 5.78
CA PRO A 852 31.23 12.56 5.43
C PRO A 852 31.57 12.39 3.95
N TYR A 853 32.68 11.72 3.63
CA TYR A 853 33.10 11.45 2.23
C TYR A 853 33.31 12.70 1.35
N ILE A 854 33.34 13.92 1.89
CA ILE A 854 33.54 15.15 1.11
C ILE A 854 34.89 15.14 0.38
N GLU A 855 35.94 14.61 1.01
CA GLU A 855 37.27 14.43 0.40
C GLU A 855 37.21 13.47 -0.79
N GLY A 856 36.41 12.39 -0.70
CA GLY A 856 36.17 11.48 -1.82
C GLY A 856 35.39 12.14 -2.95
N TYR A 857 34.28 12.82 -2.64
CA TYR A 857 33.45 13.53 -3.63
C TYR A 857 34.24 14.56 -4.45
N LEU A 858 35.10 15.34 -3.80
CA LEU A 858 35.89 16.37 -4.47
C LEU A 858 37.05 15.78 -5.32
N THR A 859 37.40 14.51 -5.11
CA THR A 859 38.51 13.82 -5.81
C THR A 859 38.06 12.69 -6.75
N ASP A 860 36.74 12.45 -6.87
CA ASP A 860 36.14 11.28 -7.54
C ASP A 860 36.40 11.23 -9.05
N SER A 861 36.64 12.38 -9.69
CA SER A 861 36.95 12.47 -11.12
C SER A 861 38.38 12.94 -11.39
N LYS A 862 39.04 12.27 -12.33
CA LYS A 862 40.39 12.59 -12.81
C LYS A 862 40.39 13.26 -14.18
N ASP A 863 39.23 13.43 -14.80
CA ASP A 863 39.12 14.08 -16.11
C ASP A 863 39.15 15.60 -15.96
N LEU A 864 40.36 16.14 -15.92
CA LEU A 864 40.62 17.57 -15.78
C LEU A 864 40.19 18.41 -16.99
N SER A 865 39.77 17.79 -18.10
CA SER A 865 39.23 18.54 -19.24
C SER A 865 37.92 19.24 -18.88
N SER A 866 37.08 18.64 -18.01
CA SER A 866 35.84 19.25 -17.55
C SER A 866 36.09 20.45 -16.62
N PRO A 867 35.50 21.63 -16.90
CA PRO A 867 35.54 22.79 -15.99
C PRO A 867 34.99 22.48 -14.60
N GLU A 868 33.99 21.60 -14.50
CA GLU A 868 33.38 21.21 -13.22
C GLU A 868 34.35 20.40 -12.34
N VAL A 869 35.15 19.51 -12.95
CA VAL A 869 36.15 18.70 -12.24
C VAL A 869 37.30 19.59 -11.74
N ARG A 870 37.72 20.58 -12.53
CA ARG A 870 38.68 21.61 -12.10
C ARG A 870 38.15 22.40 -10.91
N LYS A 871 36.90 22.87 -10.97
CA LYS A 871 36.23 23.56 -9.85
C LYS A 871 36.19 22.70 -8.58
N LYS A 872 35.88 21.40 -8.69
CA LYS A 872 35.90 20.46 -7.54
C LYS A 872 37.29 20.31 -6.92
N LEU A 873 38.35 20.20 -7.71
CA LEU A 873 39.73 20.10 -7.21
C LEU A 873 40.25 21.41 -6.61
N ASP A 874 39.80 22.56 -7.14
CA ASP A 874 40.08 23.86 -6.51
C ASP A 874 39.43 23.97 -5.13
N LEU A 875 38.17 23.55 -5.01
CA LEU A 875 37.47 23.48 -3.72
C LEU A 875 38.11 22.44 -2.77
N TYR A 876 38.67 21.36 -3.30
CA TYR A 876 39.47 20.41 -2.50
C TYR A 876 40.73 21.05 -1.93
N CYS A 877 41.40 21.91 -2.71
CA CYS A 877 42.53 22.69 -2.19
C CYS A 877 42.08 23.56 -1.00
N ASP A 878 40.96 24.28 -1.14
CA ASP A 878 40.41 25.11 -0.06
C ASP A 878 40.05 24.29 1.18
N PHE A 879 39.51 23.08 1.00
CA PHE A 879 39.26 22.12 2.08
C PHE A 879 40.55 21.70 2.80
N CYS A 880 41.61 21.35 2.06
CA CYS A 880 42.92 21.02 2.64
C CYS A 880 43.52 22.21 3.40
N VAL A 881 43.40 23.43 2.86
CA VAL A 881 43.88 24.67 3.51
C VAL A 881 43.18 24.90 4.84
N LYS A 882 41.84 24.76 4.90
CA LYS A 882 41.08 24.89 6.16
C LYS A 882 41.52 23.88 7.22
N ARG A 883 41.99 22.69 6.83
CA ARG A 883 42.48 21.64 7.74
C ARG A 883 43.97 21.76 8.07
N HIS A 884 44.64 22.82 7.64
CA HIS A 884 46.09 23.00 7.75
C HIS A 884 46.92 21.93 7.02
N GLU A 885 46.34 21.24 6.04
CA GLU A 885 47.01 20.23 5.22
C GLU A 885 47.61 20.88 3.95
N TYR A 886 48.40 21.94 4.16
CA TYR A 886 48.92 22.81 3.10
C TYR A 886 49.75 22.08 2.03
N LEU A 887 50.50 21.03 2.40
CA LEU A 887 51.26 20.24 1.44
C LEU A 887 50.34 19.47 0.46
N LYS A 888 49.21 18.95 0.93
CA LYS A 888 48.24 18.29 0.05
C LYS A 888 47.60 19.29 -0.91
N ALA A 889 47.29 20.50 -0.43
CA ALA A 889 46.79 21.58 -1.29
C ALA A 889 47.82 21.96 -2.37
N ALA A 890 49.11 22.00 -2.01
CA ALA A 890 50.19 22.24 -2.97
C ALA A 890 50.31 21.11 -4.02
N ASP A 891 50.21 19.85 -3.61
CA ASP A 891 50.21 18.69 -4.52
C ASP A 891 49.05 18.74 -5.54
N VAL A 892 47.85 19.14 -5.10
CA VAL A 892 46.68 19.24 -5.98
C VAL A 892 46.85 20.37 -6.99
N LYS A 893 47.35 21.54 -6.57
CA LYS A 893 47.63 22.66 -7.48
C LYS A 893 48.72 22.30 -8.51
N ASP A 894 49.77 21.57 -8.10
CA ASP A 894 50.79 21.02 -9.00
C ASP A 894 50.19 20.01 -9.98
N TYR A 895 49.27 19.15 -9.51
CA TYR A 895 48.58 18.17 -10.34
C TYR A 895 47.70 18.82 -11.41
N ILE A 896 46.94 19.87 -11.06
CA ILE A 896 46.16 20.67 -12.01
C ILE A 896 47.10 21.31 -13.04
N ALA A 897 48.17 21.98 -12.59
CA ALA A 897 49.11 22.66 -13.48
C ALA A 897 49.75 21.74 -14.53
N GLN A 898 49.99 20.46 -14.20
CA GLN A 898 50.56 19.49 -15.14
C GLN A 898 49.52 18.89 -16.09
N ASN A 899 48.29 18.65 -15.62
CA ASN A 899 47.35 17.77 -16.30
C ASN A 899 46.08 18.46 -16.85
N ALA A 900 45.92 19.78 -16.73
CA ALA A 900 44.67 20.49 -17.05
C ALA A 900 44.25 20.61 -18.54
N GLY A 901 44.76 19.76 -19.44
CA GLY A 901 44.35 19.72 -20.85
C GLY A 901 44.61 21.02 -21.64
N ASP A 902 44.08 21.10 -22.86
CA ASP A 902 44.32 22.25 -23.77
C ASP A 902 43.56 23.54 -23.34
N ASP A 903 42.59 23.43 -22.43
CA ASP A 903 41.75 24.53 -21.94
C ASP A 903 42.46 25.48 -20.95
N VAL A 904 43.59 25.05 -20.38
CA VAL A 904 44.37 25.85 -19.42
C VAL A 904 45.70 26.22 -20.05
N ASP A 905 45.87 27.51 -20.29
CA ASP A 905 47.07 28.05 -20.92
C ASP A 905 48.28 28.05 -19.96
N LEU A 906 49.43 28.38 -20.51
CA LEU A 906 50.69 28.39 -19.77
C LEU A 906 50.70 29.44 -18.64
N GLN A 907 49.95 30.53 -18.76
CA GLN A 907 49.85 31.58 -17.74
C GLN A 907 48.99 31.11 -16.55
N GLU A 908 47.86 30.45 -16.81
CA GLU A 908 47.03 29.85 -15.78
C GLU A 908 47.77 28.71 -15.06
N ARG A 909 48.52 27.87 -15.78
CA ARG A 909 49.39 26.83 -15.19
C ARG A 909 50.44 27.44 -14.26
N LEU A 910 50.98 28.61 -14.62
CA LEU A 910 51.91 29.36 -13.78
C LEU A 910 51.25 29.84 -12.49
N ASN A 911 50.01 30.34 -12.58
CA ASN A 911 49.23 30.77 -11.41
C ASN A 911 48.96 29.59 -10.46
N TYR A 912 48.63 28.41 -10.99
CA TYR A 912 48.48 27.19 -10.18
C TYR A 912 49.79 26.81 -9.47
N LEU A 913 50.94 26.85 -10.16
CA LEU A 913 52.24 26.59 -9.53
C LEU A 913 52.63 27.65 -8.50
N SER A 914 52.29 28.92 -8.74
CA SER A 914 52.48 30.01 -7.78
C SER A 914 51.66 29.77 -6.51
N HIS A 915 50.39 29.36 -6.67
CA HIS A 915 49.57 28.95 -5.54
C HIS A 915 50.15 27.72 -4.83
N ALA A 916 50.66 26.72 -5.54
CA ALA A 916 51.31 25.56 -4.92
C ALA A 916 52.52 25.97 -4.06
N VAL A 917 53.34 26.91 -4.54
CA VAL A 917 54.45 27.49 -3.77
C VAL A 917 53.92 28.23 -2.54
N GLY A 918 52.91 29.10 -2.68
CA GLY A 918 52.33 29.83 -1.56
C GLY A 918 51.73 28.91 -0.47
N GLN A 919 51.11 27.79 -0.86
CA GLN A 919 50.64 26.79 0.09
C GLN A 919 51.81 26.05 0.76
N ALA A 920 52.85 25.65 0.02
CA ALA A 920 54.03 25.03 0.60
C ALA A 920 54.81 25.98 1.53
N GLU A 921 54.82 27.30 1.26
CA GLU A 921 55.37 28.32 2.16
C GLU A 921 54.56 28.43 3.45
N SER A 922 53.23 28.42 3.33
CA SER A 922 52.34 28.37 4.49
C SER A 922 52.63 27.11 5.33
N ALA A 923 52.85 25.95 4.70
CA ALA A 923 53.23 24.70 5.41
C ALA A 923 54.52 24.84 6.24
N LYS A 924 55.50 25.59 5.73
CA LYS A 924 56.78 25.84 6.40
C LYS A 924 56.60 26.65 7.68
N GLU A 925 55.65 27.58 7.72
CA GLU A 925 55.35 28.37 8.93
C GLU A 925 54.87 27.48 10.09
N PHE A 926 54.21 26.35 9.80
CA PHE A 926 53.76 25.40 10.81
C PHE A 926 54.80 24.31 11.13
N SER A 927 55.68 23.95 10.19
CA SER A 927 56.66 22.88 10.37
C SER A 927 57.90 23.07 9.49
N GLU A 928 59.04 23.42 10.09
CA GLU A 928 60.35 23.51 9.43
C GLU A 928 61.06 22.15 9.30
N SER A 929 60.32 21.08 9.02
CA SER A 929 60.95 19.78 8.78
C SER A 929 61.76 19.79 7.48
N ALA A 930 62.87 19.04 7.43
CA ALA A 930 63.69 18.88 6.22
C ALA A 930 62.84 18.46 5.00
N LYS A 931 61.82 17.63 5.23
CA LYS A 931 60.87 17.17 4.19
C LYS A 931 60.01 18.30 3.62
N VAL A 932 59.54 19.24 4.46
CA VAL A 932 58.75 20.41 4.00
C VAL A 932 59.62 21.34 3.15
N ILE A 933 60.86 21.56 3.57
CA ILE A 933 61.82 22.39 2.84
C ILE A 933 62.18 21.76 1.48
N GLU A 934 62.40 20.44 1.44
CA GLU A 934 62.64 19.69 0.21
C GLU A 934 61.47 19.81 -0.77
N ILE A 935 60.24 19.61 -0.29
CA ILE A 935 59.02 19.72 -1.11
C ILE A 935 58.80 21.16 -1.60
N LEU A 936 59.04 22.17 -0.76
CA LEU A 936 58.96 23.58 -1.16
C LEU A 936 59.96 23.90 -2.28
N ASN A 937 61.21 23.44 -2.15
CA ASN A 937 62.24 23.64 -3.18
C ASN A 937 61.87 22.94 -4.49
N LYS A 938 61.26 21.74 -4.42
CA LYS A 938 60.72 21.04 -5.59
C LYS A 938 59.71 21.90 -6.35
N TYR A 939 58.70 22.49 -5.68
CA TYR A 939 57.71 23.34 -6.37
C TYR A 939 58.31 24.65 -6.88
N ARG A 940 59.24 25.27 -6.13
CA ARG A 940 59.95 26.48 -6.59
C ARG A 940 60.73 26.20 -7.89
N ASN A 941 61.41 25.07 -7.98
CA ASN A 941 62.13 24.68 -9.19
C ASN A 941 61.16 24.44 -10.36
N LYS A 942 60.05 23.73 -10.13
CA LYS A 942 59.00 23.55 -11.15
C LYS A 942 58.41 24.87 -11.64
N MET A 943 58.09 25.80 -10.72
CA MET A 943 57.59 27.13 -11.07
C MET A 943 58.59 27.90 -11.92
N ARG A 944 59.88 27.86 -11.57
CA ARG A 944 60.93 28.52 -12.37
C ARG A 944 61.11 27.88 -13.76
N ILE A 945 61.02 26.55 -13.88
CA ILE A 945 61.07 25.87 -15.18
C ILE A 945 59.87 26.29 -16.04
N ALA A 946 58.66 26.35 -15.46
CA ALA A 946 57.47 26.83 -16.15
C ALA A 946 57.58 28.31 -16.56
N GLN A 947 58.20 29.15 -15.72
CA GLN A 947 58.52 30.55 -16.06
C GLN A 947 59.44 30.62 -17.28
N ILE A 948 60.51 29.80 -17.32
CA ILE A 948 61.40 29.74 -18.49
C ILE A 948 60.64 29.31 -19.73
N GLN A 949 59.77 28.30 -19.64
CA GLN A 949 58.92 27.89 -20.75
C GLN A 949 58.01 29.02 -21.24
N PHE A 950 57.43 29.80 -20.32
CA PHE A 950 56.60 30.96 -20.66
C PHE A 950 57.42 32.08 -21.32
N GLU A 951 58.64 32.33 -20.84
CA GLU A 951 59.55 33.27 -21.49
C GLU A 951 59.97 32.81 -22.90
N ILE A 952 60.19 31.51 -23.12
CA ILE A 952 60.44 30.93 -24.45
C ILE A 952 59.24 31.15 -25.36
N TYR A 953 58.03 30.92 -24.87
CA TYR A 953 56.78 31.18 -25.60
C TYR A 953 56.70 32.65 -26.04
N LEU A 954 56.97 33.60 -25.13
CA LEU A 954 56.96 35.03 -25.44
C LEU A 954 58.04 35.40 -26.48
N GLU A 955 59.25 34.87 -26.35
CA GLU A 955 60.34 35.15 -27.29
C GLU A 955 60.05 34.63 -28.70
N ILE A 956 59.58 33.39 -28.82
CA ILE A 956 59.18 32.81 -30.11
C ILE A 956 57.99 33.57 -30.69
N SER A 957 57.00 33.93 -29.87
CA SER A 957 55.85 34.73 -30.28
C SER A 957 56.25 36.09 -30.86
N SER A 958 57.32 36.71 -30.35
CA SER A 958 57.84 37.98 -30.85
C SER A 958 58.60 37.92 -32.19
N MET A 959 58.98 36.73 -32.66
CA MET A 959 59.72 36.56 -33.93
C MET A 959 58.84 36.84 -35.16
N ASN A 960 59.41 37.30 -36.26
CA ASN A 960 58.64 37.54 -37.50
C ASN A 960 58.14 36.22 -38.12
N ASP A 961 56.83 36.10 -38.34
CA ASP A 961 56.18 34.87 -38.83
C ASP A 961 56.76 34.34 -40.15
N ASN A 962 57.03 35.23 -41.10
CA ASN A 962 57.54 34.83 -42.42
C ASN A 962 58.98 34.31 -42.33
N VAL A 963 59.81 34.96 -41.52
CA VAL A 963 61.20 34.56 -41.31
C VAL A 963 61.25 33.23 -40.57
N PHE A 964 60.43 33.08 -39.53
CA PHE A 964 60.34 31.86 -38.74
C PHE A 964 59.87 30.67 -39.58
N ASN A 965 58.74 30.80 -40.30
CA ASN A 965 58.18 29.69 -41.06
C ASN A 965 59.06 29.27 -42.24
N ASN A 966 59.80 30.21 -42.85
CA ASN A 966 60.77 29.89 -43.90
C ASN A 966 61.97 29.10 -43.36
N PHE A 967 62.52 29.53 -42.23
CA PHE A 967 63.58 28.80 -41.53
C PHE A 967 63.09 27.41 -41.09
N ALA A 968 61.88 27.34 -40.52
CA ALA A 968 61.31 26.11 -40.03
C ALA A 968 61.13 25.06 -41.13
N LYS A 969 60.63 25.48 -42.31
CA LYS A 969 60.46 24.60 -43.48
C LYS A 969 61.79 24.05 -44.01
N LEU A 970 62.88 24.81 -43.90
CA LEU A 970 64.23 24.43 -44.34
C LEU A 970 64.88 23.42 -43.40
N HIS A 971 64.56 23.47 -42.10
CA HIS A 971 65.16 22.63 -41.06
C HIS A 971 64.23 21.51 -40.54
N GLY A 972 63.04 21.34 -41.14
CA GLY A 972 62.07 20.32 -40.74
C GLY A 972 61.37 20.60 -39.40
N ILE A 973 61.30 21.88 -39.00
CA ILE A 973 60.69 22.35 -37.75
C ILE A 973 59.20 22.72 -38.03
N PRO A 974 58.28 22.51 -37.08
CA PRO A 974 56.87 22.91 -37.23
C PRO A 974 56.68 24.41 -37.45
N SER A 975 55.51 24.79 -37.96
CA SER A 975 55.16 26.21 -38.14
C SER A 975 55.12 26.95 -36.80
N LYS A 976 55.30 28.27 -36.81
CA LYS A 976 55.27 29.10 -35.59
C LYS A 976 54.02 28.86 -34.75
N ALA A 977 52.86 28.74 -35.40
CA ALA A 977 51.59 28.49 -34.73
C ALA A 977 51.55 27.12 -34.03
N GLU A 978 52.10 26.07 -34.66
CA GLU A 978 52.20 24.73 -34.07
C GLU A 978 53.19 24.71 -32.89
N VAL A 979 54.33 25.39 -33.00
CA VAL A 979 55.32 25.48 -31.90
C VAL A 979 54.75 26.21 -30.69
N LEU A 980 54.03 27.32 -30.91
CA LEU A 980 53.36 28.06 -29.82
C LEU A 980 52.22 27.24 -29.20
N ALA A 981 51.46 26.49 -30.00
CA ALA A 981 50.43 25.58 -29.49
C ALA A 981 51.05 24.46 -28.63
N LEU A 982 52.15 23.86 -29.07
CA LEU A 982 52.89 22.85 -28.30
C LEU A 982 53.38 23.41 -26.97
N LEU A 983 54.03 24.58 -26.97
CA LEU A 983 54.51 25.24 -25.75
C LEU A 983 53.38 25.60 -24.77
N ASN A 984 52.17 25.89 -25.27
CA ASN A 984 51.03 26.24 -24.42
C ASN A 984 50.29 25.00 -23.89
N GLN A 985 50.39 23.86 -24.57
CA GLN A 985 49.63 22.64 -24.29
C GLN A 985 49.98 21.98 -22.94
N LYS A 986 51.26 21.96 -22.56
CA LYS A 986 51.71 21.27 -21.33
C LYS A 986 53.04 21.81 -20.83
N LEU A 987 53.35 21.53 -19.56
CA LEU A 987 54.67 21.78 -19.00
C LEU A 987 55.65 20.71 -19.47
N TYR A 988 56.78 21.13 -20.04
CA TYR A 988 57.81 20.23 -20.54
C TYR A 988 58.96 20.08 -19.54
N ASP A 989 59.55 18.88 -19.54
CA ASP A 989 60.76 18.63 -18.77
C ASP A 989 61.96 19.39 -19.37
N PRO A 990 62.95 19.76 -18.54
CA PRO A 990 64.12 20.52 -18.99
C PRO A 990 64.85 19.97 -20.22
N PRO A 991 65.08 18.64 -20.38
CA PRO A 991 65.76 18.12 -21.57
C PRO A 991 64.97 18.36 -22.87
N ILE A 992 63.64 18.33 -22.78
CA ILE A 992 62.75 18.58 -23.93
C ILE A 992 62.75 20.08 -24.26
N LEU A 993 62.62 20.93 -23.25
CA LEU A 993 62.77 22.39 -23.43
C LEU A 993 64.10 22.73 -24.11
N LEU A 994 65.17 22.08 -23.67
CA LEU A 994 66.51 22.29 -24.21
C LEU A 994 66.61 21.89 -25.69
N ASN A 995 66.23 20.65 -26.02
CA ASN A 995 66.47 20.08 -27.35
C ASN A 995 65.46 20.53 -28.40
N ASP A 996 64.20 20.70 -28.01
CA ASP A 996 63.11 20.91 -28.97
C ASP A 996 62.74 22.41 -29.11
N PHE A 997 63.04 23.23 -28.11
CA PHE A 997 62.59 24.64 -28.06
C PHE A 997 63.69 25.68 -27.82
N ILE A 998 64.85 25.29 -27.26
CA ILE A 998 65.93 26.24 -26.97
C ILE A 998 67.04 26.13 -28.02
N GLN A 999 67.56 24.93 -28.27
CA GLN A 999 68.63 24.70 -29.24
C GLN A 999 68.24 25.03 -30.69
N PRO A 1000 67.07 24.62 -31.22
CA PRO A 1000 66.73 24.85 -32.62
C PRO A 1000 66.59 26.34 -32.97
N PHE A 1001 66.27 27.17 -31.97
CA PHE A 1001 66.03 28.59 -32.12
C PHE A 1001 67.16 29.47 -31.54
N ASN A 1002 68.28 28.87 -31.12
CA ASN A 1002 69.45 29.59 -30.60
C ASN A 1002 69.11 30.55 -29.44
N LEU A 1003 68.25 30.09 -28.52
CA LEU A 1003 67.84 30.84 -27.31
C LEU A 1003 68.86 30.67 -26.18
N PHE A 1004 70.09 31.12 -26.41
CA PHE A 1004 71.22 30.88 -25.51
C PHE A 1004 71.02 31.41 -24.08
N GLU A 1005 70.31 32.53 -23.91
CA GLU A 1005 70.00 33.09 -22.59
C GLU A 1005 69.04 32.19 -21.79
N LYS A 1006 68.08 31.54 -22.47
CA LYS A 1006 67.17 30.56 -21.84
C LYS A 1006 67.87 29.23 -21.57
N LYS A 1007 68.81 28.82 -22.43
CA LYS A 1007 69.70 27.69 -22.18
C LYS A 1007 70.45 27.88 -20.86
N LEU A 1008 71.03 29.07 -20.65
CA LEU A 1008 71.75 29.40 -19.42
C LEU A 1008 70.82 29.44 -18.19
N ALA A 1009 69.62 30.03 -18.31
CA ALA A 1009 68.64 30.06 -17.22
C ALA A 1009 68.15 28.65 -16.83
N LEU A 1010 68.00 27.73 -17.79
CA LEU A 1010 67.58 26.37 -17.52
C LEU A 1010 68.68 25.54 -16.84
N LEU A 1011 69.93 25.69 -17.28
CA LEU A 1011 71.10 25.05 -16.65
C LEU A 1011 71.30 25.51 -15.19
N GLN A 1012 70.95 26.76 -14.87
CA GLN A 1012 70.99 27.26 -13.50
C GLN A 1012 70.08 26.50 -12.53
N ILE A 1013 68.97 25.92 -13.01
CA ILE A 1013 67.97 25.26 -12.17
C ILE A 1013 68.22 23.75 -12.05
N VAL A 1014 68.72 23.12 -13.11
CA VAL A 1014 68.76 21.64 -13.23
C VAL A 1014 69.99 21.02 -12.59
N GLU A 1015 71.12 21.73 -12.51
CA GLU A 1015 72.38 21.16 -12.01
C GLU A 1015 72.83 21.83 -10.70
N ASP A 1016 73.00 21.03 -9.64
CA ASP A 1016 73.52 21.51 -8.34
C ASP A 1016 74.98 22.00 -8.44
N ALA A 1017 75.74 21.53 -9.43
CA ALA A 1017 77.09 22.00 -9.75
C ALA A 1017 77.41 21.78 -11.24
N PRO A 1018 77.24 22.78 -12.11
CA PRO A 1018 77.51 22.60 -13.53
C PRO A 1018 79.01 22.47 -13.80
N TYR A 1019 79.37 21.51 -14.66
CA TYR A 1019 80.70 21.41 -15.24
C TYR A 1019 81.00 22.71 -16.01
N SER A 1020 82.14 23.35 -15.70
CA SER A 1020 82.53 24.67 -16.23
C SER A 1020 82.60 24.74 -17.76
N THR A 1021 82.57 23.61 -18.46
CA THR A 1021 82.71 23.51 -19.92
C THR A 1021 81.42 23.82 -20.67
N GLU A 1022 80.26 23.35 -20.23
CA GLU A 1022 79.01 23.59 -20.97
C GLU A 1022 78.56 25.04 -20.88
N ILE A 1023 78.63 25.64 -19.69
CA ILE A 1023 78.39 27.08 -19.48
C ILE A 1023 79.35 27.91 -20.33
N ALA A 1024 80.64 27.54 -20.38
CA ALA A 1024 81.62 28.24 -21.20
C ALA A 1024 81.31 28.16 -22.70
N ASN A 1025 80.75 27.05 -23.19
CA ASN A 1025 80.33 26.89 -24.58
C ASN A 1025 79.10 27.77 -24.89
N VAL A 1026 78.10 27.80 -24.00
CA VAL A 1026 76.92 28.68 -24.17
C VAL A 1026 77.33 30.15 -24.16
N TRP A 1027 78.29 30.53 -23.31
CA TRP A 1027 78.85 31.88 -23.30
C TRP A 1027 79.65 32.21 -24.55
N ASP A 1028 80.28 31.23 -25.18
CA ASP A 1028 80.88 31.42 -26.51
C ASP A 1028 79.81 31.85 -27.51
N ASP A 1029 78.70 31.11 -27.59
CA ASP A 1029 77.58 31.42 -28.49
C ASP A 1029 76.93 32.79 -28.18
N ILE A 1030 76.72 33.13 -26.90
CA ILE A 1030 76.16 34.42 -26.47
C ILE A 1030 77.06 35.57 -26.92
N ILE A 1031 78.37 35.45 -26.68
CA ILE A 1031 79.33 36.50 -27.01
C ILE A 1031 79.52 36.60 -28.53
N GLN A 1032 79.55 35.49 -29.26
CA GLN A 1032 79.58 35.52 -30.73
C GLN A 1032 78.33 36.20 -31.31
N LYS A 1033 77.14 35.94 -30.75
CA LYS A 1033 75.90 36.63 -31.15
C LYS A 1033 75.95 38.13 -30.85
N ALA A 1034 76.52 38.52 -29.70
CA ALA A 1034 76.71 39.93 -29.35
C ALA A 1034 77.77 40.62 -30.24
N ILE A 1035 78.83 39.89 -30.60
CA ILE A 1035 79.84 40.31 -31.58
C ILE A 1035 79.21 40.57 -32.93
N GLN A 1036 78.43 39.62 -33.48
CA GLN A 1036 77.76 39.82 -34.77
C GLN A 1036 76.87 41.07 -34.77
N ARG A 1037 76.09 41.30 -33.71
CA ARG A 1037 75.28 42.53 -33.57
C ARG A 1037 76.14 43.79 -33.47
N SER A 1038 77.28 43.72 -32.79
CA SER A 1038 78.27 44.79 -32.71
C SER A 1038 78.89 45.08 -34.08
N GLU A 1039 79.07 44.07 -34.94
CA GLU A 1039 79.51 44.24 -36.32
C GLU A 1039 78.45 44.89 -37.20
N ASP A 1040 77.19 44.46 -37.08
CA ASP A 1040 76.07 44.99 -37.85
C ASP A 1040 75.77 46.46 -37.49
N THR A 1041 75.93 46.82 -36.22
CA THR A 1041 75.69 48.19 -35.71
C THR A 1041 76.92 49.08 -35.73
N GLY A 1042 78.12 48.51 -35.90
CA GLY A 1042 79.39 49.22 -35.84
C GLY A 1042 79.77 49.77 -34.46
N SER A 1043 79.08 49.35 -33.39
CA SER A 1043 79.27 49.84 -32.02
C SER A 1043 79.50 48.68 -31.06
N ILE A 1044 80.40 48.85 -30.09
CA ILE A 1044 80.66 47.86 -29.01
C ILE A 1044 79.47 47.72 -28.04
N GLN A 1045 78.49 48.62 -28.10
CA GLN A 1045 77.38 48.69 -27.16
C GLN A 1045 76.60 47.38 -26.98
N PRO A 1046 76.32 46.56 -28.02
CA PRO A 1046 75.65 45.27 -27.85
C PRO A 1046 76.43 44.29 -26.96
N ILE A 1047 77.75 44.26 -27.07
CA ILE A 1047 78.61 43.45 -26.19
C ILE A 1047 78.55 44.03 -24.77
N ALA A 1048 78.65 45.35 -24.63
CA ALA A 1048 78.57 46.01 -23.33
C ALA A 1048 77.24 45.73 -22.61
N ASP A 1049 76.11 45.87 -23.30
CA ASP A 1049 74.78 45.65 -22.75
C ASP A 1049 74.58 44.20 -22.30
N THR A 1050 75.04 43.22 -23.10
CA THR A 1050 75.00 41.80 -22.74
C THR A 1050 75.82 41.52 -21.47
N LEU A 1051 77.03 42.06 -21.37
CA LEU A 1051 77.90 41.87 -20.21
C LEU A 1051 77.38 42.56 -18.95
N VAL A 1052 76.84 43.77 -19.09
CA VAL A 1052 76.25 44.52 -17.96
C VAL A 1052 75.00 43.85 -17.46
N SER A 1053 74.11 43.44 -18.36
CA SER A 1053 72.88 42.72 -18.02
C SER A 1053 73.19 41.42 -17.29
N ALA A 1054 74.12 40.62 -17.82
CA ALA A 1054 74.50 39.35 -17.22
C ALA A 1054 75.26 39.50 -15.91
N GLY A 1055 76.17 40.47 -15.80
CA GLY A 1055 76.87 40.76 -14.56
C GLY A 1055 75.91 41.15 -13.45
N ARG A 1056 74.93 42.03 -13.74
CA ARG A 1056 73.87 42.39 -12.77
C ARG A 1056 72.97 41.22 -12.39
N LYS A 1057 72.74 40.29 -13.33
CA LYS A 1057 71.86 39.14 -13.13
C LYS A 1057 72.53 38.04 -12.28
N TYR A 1058 73.81 37.76 -12.51
CA TYR A 1058 74.49 36.61 -11.92
C TYR A 1058 75.52 36.95 -10.84
N TYR A 1059 76.00 38.19 -10.74
CA TYR A 1059 76.96 38.60 -9.70
C TYR A 1059 76.30 39.47 -8.63
N PRO A 1060 76.56 39.24 -7.32
CA PRO A 1060 77.39 38.18 -6.73
C PRO A 1060 76.64 36.85 -6.53
N SER A 1061 75.35 36.81 -6.88
CA SER A 1061 74.37 35.79 -6.50
C SER A 1061 74.73 34.36 -6.91
N ASP A 1062 75.28 34.17 -8.11
CA ASP A 1062 75.68 32.87 -8.66
C ASP A 1062 76.84 33.03 -9.67
N VAL A 1063 78.03 33.30 -9.14
CA VAL A 1063 79.26 33.56 -9.91
C VAL A 1063 79.61 32.40 -10.88
N ARG A 1064 79.13 31.18 -10.60
CA ARG A 1064 79.36 30.00 -11.45
C ARG A 1064 78.74 30.16 -12.85
N MET A 1065 77.66 30.92 -12.97
CA MET A 1065 76.97 31.17 -14.23
C MET A 1065 77.67 32.23 -15.10
N LEU A 1066 78.70 32.89 -14.57
CA LEU A 1066 79.43 33.96 -15.24
C LEU A 1066 80.92 33.59 -15.35
N PRO A 1067 81.33 32.83 -16.39
CA PRO A 1067 82.72 32.40 -16.59
C PRO A 1067 83.56 33.59 -17.07
N LEU A 1068 83.90 34.48 -16.15
CA LEU A 1068 84.60 35.74 -16.43
C LEU A 1068 85.91 35.52 -17.19
N ASP A 1069 86.66 34.45 -16.89
CA ASP A 1069 87.89 34.11 -17.60
C ASP A 1069 87.65 33.92 -19.11
N LYS A 1070 86.63 33.13 -19.48
CA LYS A 1070 86.26 32.84 -20.87
C LYS A 1070 85.69 34.08 -21.57
N ILE A 1071 84.82 34.82 -20.89
CA ILE A 1071 84.22 36.06 -21.41
C ILE A 1071 85.31 37.09 -21.74
N ILE A 1072 86.25 37.32 -20.81
CA ILE A 1072 87.37 38.24 -21.01
C ILE A 1072 88.21 37.79 -22.19
N ILE A 1073 88.52 36.50 -22.32
CA ILE A 1073 89.28 35.96 -23.45
C ILE A 1073 88.58 36.27 -24.78
N LEU A 1074 87.28 35.95 -24.91
CA LEU A 1074 86.53 36.11 -26.15
C LEU A 1074 86.38 37.58 -26.55
N VAL A 1075 86.05 38.45 -25.61
CA VAL A 1075 85.90 39.89 -25.86
C VAL A 1075 87.25 40.52 -26.17
N SER A 1076 88.33 40.11 -25.48
CA SER A 1076 89.68 40.60 -25.75
C SER A 1076 90.10 40.27 -27.19
N LYS A 1077 89.85 39.05 -27.67
CA LYS A 1077 90.15 38.68 -29.07
C LYS A 1077 89.47 39.60 -30.07
N TYR A 1078 88.15 39.82 -29.91
CA TYR A 1078 87.39 40.71 -30.78
C TYR A 1078 87.97 42.14 -30.81
N LEU A 1079 88.32 42.69 -29.65
CA LEU A 1079 88.88 44.04 -29.55
C LEU A 1079 90.30 44.14 -30.13
N ILE A 1080 91.12 43.11 -29.94
CA ILE A 1080 92.48 43.03 -30.49
C ILE A 1080 92.45 42.95 -32.01
N ASP A 1081 91.62 42.08 -32.59
CA ASP A 1081 91.51 41.90 -34.05
C ASP A 1081 91.09 43.20 -34.75
N ARG A 1082 90.27 44.02 -34.09
CA ARG A 1082 89.80 45.32 -34.60
C ARG A 1082 90.71 46.50 -34.25
N ARG A 1083 91.84 46.26 -33.56
CA ARG A 1083 92.76 47.27 -33.03
C ARG A 1083 92.05 48.36 -32.21
N PHE A 1084 91.05 47.96 -31.42
CA PHE A 1084 90.35 48.88 -30.53
C PHE A 1084 91.29 49.30 -29.40
N ASN A 1085 91.67 50.59 -29.36
CA ASN A 1085 92.68 51.11 -28.45
C ASN A 1085 92.07 52.15 -27.50
N ASP A 1086 91.22 51.67 -26.60
CA ASP A 1086 90.64 52.46 -25.51
C ASP A 1086 90.99 51.75 -24.18
N PRO A 1087 91.68 52.41 -23.24
CA PRO A 1087 92.12 51.76 -22.01
C PRO A 1087 90.95 51.30 -21.12
N GLY A 1088 91.08 50.11 -20.55
CA GLY A 1088 90.17 49.63 -19.51
C GLY A 1088 88.73 49.41 -19.98
N VAL A 1089 88.50 49.15 -21.27
CA VAL A 1089 87.16 49.00 -21.85
C VAL A 1089 86.41 47.84 -21.22
N ILE A 1090 87.03 46.67 -21.12
CA ILE A 1090 86.39 45.48 -20.55
C ILE A 1090 86.13 45.72 -19.06
N THR A 1091 87.13 46.28 -18.37
CA THR A 1091 87.01 46.66 -16.96
C THR A 1091 85.85 47.63 -16.71
N ARG A 1092 85.73 48.71 -17.49
CA ARG A 1092 84.65 49.70 -17.35
C ARG A 1092 83.27 49.09 -17.57
N ILE A 1093 83.13 48.23 -18.59
CA ILE A 1093 81.86 47.54 -18.87
C ILE A 1093 81.48 46.64 -17.69
N LEU A 1094 82.38 45.79 -17.22
CA LEU A 1094 82.10 44.87 -16.10
C LEU A 1094 81.88 45.63 -14.78
N ARG A 1095 82.48 46.82 -14.61
CA ARG A 1095 82.21 47.71 -13.48
C ARG A 1095 80.80 48.31 -13.50
N GLN A 1096 80.23 48.61 -14.67
CA GLN A 1096 78.82 49.02 -14.77
C GLN A 1096 77.84 47.92 -14.31
N ALA A 1097 78.32 46.68 -14.24
CA ALA A 1097 77.63 45.52 -13.71
C ALA A 1097 77.89 45.26 -12.20
N ASN A 1098 78.57 46.18 -11.50
CA ASN A 1098 78.96 46.09 -10.09
C ASN A 1098 79.93 44.94 -9.75
N ILE A 1099 80.76 44.48 -10.69
CA ILE A 1099 81.77 43.45 -10.39
C ILE A 1099 82.99 44.08 -9.74
N ASN A 1100 83.35 43.68 -8.53
CA ASN A 1100 84.44 44.30 -7.76
C ASN A 1100 85.80 44.24 -8.46
N TYR A 1101 86.61 45.29 -8.29
CA TYR A 1101 87.95 45.39 -8.87
C TYR A 1101 88.85 44.24 -8.43
N ALA A 1102 88.71 43.74 -7.19
CA ALA A 1102 89.45 42.58 -6.70
C ALA A 1102 89.19 41.32 -7.53
N VAL A 1103 87.93 41.08 -7.90
CA VAL A 1103 87.52 39.93 -8.73
C VAL A 1103 88.04 40.09 -10.15
N LEU A 1104 87.93 41.29 -10.72
CA LEU A 1104 88.46 41.58 -12.05
C LEU A 1104 89.99 41.40 -12.09
N PHE A 1105 90.70 41.92 -11.10
CA PHE A 1105 92.14 41.82 -10.98
C PHE A 1105 92.61 40.35 -10.92
N GLU A 1106 92.01 39.54 -10.05
CA GLU A 1106 92.35 38.11 -9.96
C GLU A 1106 91.93 37.32 -11.21
N THR A 1107 90.86 37.71 -11.89
CA THR A 1107 90.42 37.07 -13.15
C THR A 1107 91.38 37.40 -14.29
N PHE A 1108 91.72 38.66 -14.53
CA PHE A 1108 92.73 39.04 -15.54
C PHE A 1108 94.10 38.41 -15.25
N LYS A 1109 94.49 38.31 -13.97
CA LYS A 1109 95.69 37.59 -13.55
C LYS A 1109 95.61 36.09 -13.85
N ARG A 1110 94.47 35.44 -13.63
CA ARG A 1110 94.25 34.04 -14.01
C ARG A 1110 94.31 33.86 -15.52
N VAL A 1111 93.68 34.73 -16.30
CA VAL A 1111 93.76 34.74 -17.77
C VAL A 1111 95.21 34.91 -18.23
N LEU A 1112 95.99 35.80 -17.62
CA LEU A 1112 97.41 36.01 -17.97
C LEU A 1112 98.26 34.77 -17.66
N ASN A 1113 98.00 34.08 -16.56
CA ASN A 1113 98.74 32.89 -16.15
C ASN A 1113 98.33 31.62 -16.92
N ASN A 1114 97.08 31.54 -17.37
CA ASN A 1114 96.53 30.37 -18.06
C ASN A 1114 96.78 30.46 -19.57
N ARG A 1115 97.91 29.88 -20.04
CA ARG A 1115 98.39 29.96 -21.43
C ARG A 1115 97.58 29.14 -22.45
N SER A 1116 96.29 28.96 -22.24
CA SER A 1116 95.45 28.08 -23.05
C SER A 1116 95.17 28.60 -24.47
N ASP A 1117 95.33 29.89 -24.73
CA ASP A 1117 94.95 30.51 -26.02
C ASP A 1117 96.08 31.35 -26.62
N GLU A 1118 96.82 30.79 -27.58
CA GLU A 1118 98.05 31.38 -28.15
C GLU A 1118 97.86 32.79 -28.73
N SER A 1119 96.64 33.10 -29.21
CA SER A 1119 96.30 34.40 -29.83
C SER A 1119 96.46 35.59 -28.89
N LEU A 1120 96.24 35.41 -27.59
CA LEU A 1120 96.38 36.47 -26.58
C LEU A 1120 97.84 36.69 -26.12
N TYR A 1121 98.74 35.74 -26.41
CA TYR A 1121 100.14 35.80 -25.97
C TYR A 1121 101.09 36.38 -27.03
N ILE A 1122 100.53 36.83 -28.15
CA ILE A 1122 101.23 37.66 -29.13
C ILE A 1122 101.41 39.06 -28.53
N ARG A 1123 102.45 39.79 -28.95
CA ARG A 1123 102.85 41.10 -28.41
C ARG A 1123 101.66 42.05 -28.19
N ASP A 1124 100.76 42.15 -29.16
CA ASP A 1124 99.64 43.09 -29.11
C ASP A 1124 98.55 42.63 -28.12
N GLY A 1125 98.34 41.31 -27.94
CA GLY A 1125 97.43 40.75 -26.94
C GLY A 1125 97.95 40.86 -25.51
N LEU A 1126 99.25 40.59 -25.29
CA LEU A 1126 99.89 40.82 -23.98
C LEU A 1126 99.82 42.30 -23.60
N ARG A 1127 100.09 43.20 -24.55
CA ARG A 1127 99.97 44.65 -24.32
C ARG A 1127 98.55 45.02 -23.89
N PHE A 1128 97.52 44.49 -24.55
CA PHE A 1128 96.12 44.76 -24.22
C PHE A 1128 95.74 44.27 -22.80
N LEU A 1129 96.06 43.03 -22.45
CA LEU A 1129 95.77 42.48 -21.12
C LEU A 1129 96.48 43.24 -20.00
N PHE A 1130 97.74 43.64 -20.23
CA PHE A 1130 98.48 44.45 -19.27
C PHE A 1130 97.95 45.89 -19.18
N GLN A 1131 97.44 46.47 -20.27
CA GLN A 1131 96.74 47.76 -20.23
C GLN A 1131 95.47 47.70 -19.37
N GLU A 1132 94.66 46.64 -19.50
CA GLU A 1132 93.49 46.41 -18.63
C GLU A 1132 93.91 46.24 -17.16
N LEU A 1133 94.93 45.44 -16.86
CA LEU A 1133 95.45 45.28 -15.48
C LEU A 1133 95.99 46.58 -14.88
N SER A 1134 96.71 47.38 -15.67
CA SER A 1134 97.21 48.68 -15.26
C SER A 1134 96.04 49.64 -14.96
N TYR A 1135 95.01 49.64 -15.80
CA TYR A 1135 93.81 50.44 -15.59
C TYR A 1135 93.04 50.00 -14.33
N ILE A 1136 92.85 48.69 -14.10
CA ILE A 1136 92.24 48.15 -12.89
C ILE A 1136 92.97 48.66 -11.66
N LEU A 1137 94.31 48.57 -11.61
CA LEU A 1137 95.09 49.02 -10.45
C LEU A 1137 94.97 50.53 -10.22
N SER A 1138 95.01 51.33 -11.29
CA SER A 1138 94.90 52.80 -11.21
C SER A 1138 93.57 53.23 -10.60
N GLU A 1139 92.47 52.62 -11.04
CA GLU A 1139 91.13 52.97 -10.56
C GLU A 1139 90.79 52.29 -9.22
N TRP A 1140 91.26 51.06 -8.97
CA TRP A 1140 91.05 50.36 -7.70
C TRP A 1140 91.69 51.09 -6.51
N VAL A 1141 92.89 51.67 -6.70
CA VAL A 1141 93.56 52.47 -5.66
C VAL A 1141 92.88 53.83 -5.43
N LYS A 1142 92.11 54.34 -6.40
CA LYS A 1142 91.31 55.57 -6.25
C LYS A 1142 89.93 55.32 -5.65
N SER A 1143 89.41 54.09 -5.74
CA SER A 1143 88.09 53.71 -5.21
C SER A 1143 88.07 53.78 -3.69
N SER A 1144 87.18 54.60 -3.12
CA SER A 1144 87.02 54.72 -1.66
C SER A 1144 86.33 53.52 -1.00
N GLU A 1145 85.50 52.79 -1.76
CA GLU A 1145 84.68 51.69 -1.22
C GLU A 1145 85.40 50.33 -1.22
N GLU A 1146 86.28 50.08 -2.20
CA GLU A 1146 86.93 48.77 -2.41
C GLU A 1146 88.44 48.77 -2.06
N LEU A 1147 88.95 49.88 -1.53
CA LEU A 1147 90.37 50.08 -1.21
C LEU A 1147 90.93 49.04 -0.22
N TYR A 1148 90.08 48.56 0.69
CA TYR A 1148 90.47 47.63 1.75
C TYR A 1148 90.84 46.25 1.21
N ASP A 1149 90.27 45.84 0.08
CA ASP A 1149 90.48 44.53 -0.55
C ASP A 1149 91.87 44.41 -1.22
N ILE A 1150 92.61 45.51 -1.36
CA ILE A 1150 93.97 45.51 -1.94
C ILE A 1150 94.98 44.95 -0.94
N ASP A 1151 95.51 43.75 -1.23
CA ASP A 1151 96.74 43.23 -0.62
C ASP A 1151 97.96 43.94 -1.23
N THR A 1152 98.36 45.04 -0.59
CA THR A 1152 99.44 45.89 -1.06
C THR A 1152 100.79 45.17 -1.20
N ASN A 1153 101.07 44.11 -0.43
CA ASN A 1153 102.34 43.39 -0.54
C ASN A 1153 102.38 42.52 -1.79
N ASN A 1154 101.32 41.74 -2.00
CA ASN A 1154 101.20 40.85 -3.15
C ASN A 1154 101.11 41.64 -4.46
N VAL A 1155 100.33 42.73 -4.47
CA VAL A 1155 100.19 43.59 -5.66
C VAL A 1155 101.51 44.26 -6.03
N LEU A 1156 102.31 44.75 -5.07
CA LEU A 1156 103.62 45.33 -5.38
C LEU A 1156 104.58 44.31 -5.99
N ASP A 1157 104.64 43.08 -5.45
CA ASP A 1157 105.47 42.01 -6.02
C ASP A 1157 105.02 41.61 -7.44
N LEU A 1158 103.70 41.59 -7.69
CA LEU A 1158 103.15 41.34 -9.01
C LEU A 1158 103.51 42.46 -10.00
N ILE A 1159 103.39 43.73 -9.61
CA ILE A 1159 103.75 44.87 -10.45
C ILE A 1159 105.25 44.80 -10.83
N ASP A 1160 106.13 44.50 -9.87
CA ASP A 1160 107.57 44.37 -10.13
C ASP A 1160 107.86 43.24 -11.14
N ARG A 1161 107.18 42.10 -11.00
CA ARG A 1161 107.26 41.00 -11.98
C ARG A 1161 106.73 41.41 -13.36
N TRP A 1162 105.59 42.09 -13.42
CA TRP A 1162 104.97 42.50 -14.68
C TRP A 1162 105.76 43.59 -15.41
N VAL A 1163 106.37 44.54 -14.71
CA VAL A 1163 107.30 45.52 -15.29
C VAL A 1163 108.47 44.82 -15.98
N GLY A 1164 109.02 43.76 -15.37
CA GLY A 1164 110.04 42.91 -15.99
C GLY A 1164 109.56 42.22 -17.28
N VAL A 1165 108.32 41.74 -17.30
CA VAL A 1165 107.70 41.14 -18.50
C VAL A 1165 107.49 42.20 -19.60
N VAL A 1166 106.95 43.38 -19.25
CA VAL A 1166 106.73 44.50 -20.18
C VAL A 1166 108.02 44.95 -20.87
N ASP A 1167 109.13 45.02 -20.12
CA ASP A 1167 110.46 45.33 -20.65
C ASP A 1167 111.00 44.24 -21.57
N SER A 1168 111.00 42.99 -21.11
CA SER A 1168 111.57 41.86 -21.86
C SER A 1168 110.81 41.57 -23.17
N SER A 1169 109.49 41.74 -23.17
CA SER A 1169 108.61 41.54 -24.32
C SER A 1169 108.42 42.80 -25.18
N LYS A 1170 109.08 43.92 -24.85
CA LYS A 1170 109.02 45.21 -25.58
C LYS A 1170 107.58 45.71 -25.84
N LEU A 1171 106.73 45.69 -24.81
CA LEU A 1171 105.29 45.98 -24.94
C LEU A 1171 104.95 47.48 -25.01
N GLY A 1172 105.91 48.37 -24.76
CA GLY A 1172 105.78 49.83 -24.90
C GLY A 1172 106.23 50.61 -23.65
N LYS A 1173 106.80 51.81 -23.84
CA LYS A 1173 107.29 52.65 -22.75
C LYS A 1173 106.17 53.23 -21.88
N GLU A 1174 105.07 53.67 -22.50
CA GLU A 1174 103.90 54.25 -21.82
C GLU A 1174 103.32 53.27 -20.79
N LEU A 1175 103.10 52.01 -21.18
CA LEU A 1175 102.57 50.98 -20.29
C LEU A 1175 103.47 50.70 -19.08
N LYS A 1176 104.80 50.77 -19.28
CA LYS A 1176 105.77 50.64 -18.18
C LYS A 1176 105.64 51.82 -17.21
N GLU A 1177 105.49 53.03 -17.73
CA GLU A 1177 105.30 54.23 -16.92
C GLU A 1177 104.00 54.14 -16.10
N ASP A 1178 102.91 53.66 -16.70
CA ASP A 1178 101.64 53.44 -16.01
C ASP A 1178 101.76 52.44 -14.85
N PHE A 1179 102.46 51.31 -15.03
CA PHE A 1179 102.71 50.37 -13.94
C PHE A 1179 103.60 50.94 -12.85
N MET A 1180 104.59 51.76 -13.20
CA MET A 1180 105.44 52.43 -12.22
C MET A 1180 104.69 53.51 -11.43
N GLU A 1181 103.71 54.18 -12.06
CA GLU A 1181 102.80 55.09 -11.38
C GLU A 1181 101.85 54.33 -10.44
N ASN A 1182 101.26 53.23 -10.90
CA ASN A 1182 100.46 52.34 -10.07
C ASN A 1182 101.24 51.79 -8.88
N ARG A 1183 102.51 51.39 -9.07
CA ARG A 1183 103.41 50.96 -7.99
C ARG A 1183 103.56 52.04 -6.91
N ARG A 1184 103.77 53.30 -7.32
CA ARG A 1184 103.85 54.44 -6.38
C ARG A 1184 102.54 54.65 -5.63
N ASN A 1185 101.41 54.59 -6.34
CA ASN A 1185 100.09 54.76 -5.74
C ASN A 1185 99.78 53.66 -4.71
N VAL A 1186 100.16 52.41 -4.99
CA VAL A 1186 100.02 51.28 -4.04
C VAL A 1186 100.99 51.41 -2.85
N GLU A 1187 102.21 51.92 -3.03
CA GLU A 1187 103.13 52.20 -1.92
C GLU A 1187 102.60 53.31 -0.99
N ILE A 1188 102.00 54.36 -1.56
CA ILE A 1188 101.34 55.43 -0.79
C ILE A 1188 100.16 54.84 -0.01
N LEU A 1189 99.35 53.98 -0.64
CA LEU A 1189 98.26 53.29 0.03
C LEU A 1189 98.75 52.38 1.17
N LYS A 1190 99.82 51.62 0.97
CA LYS A 1190 100.43 50.76 1.99
C LYS A 1190 100.88 51.56 3.22
N ARG A 1191 101.42 52.76 3.01
CA ARG A 1191 101.77 53.68 4.11
C ARG A 1191 100.52 54.15 4.84
N ARG A 1192 99.48 54.59 4.11
CA ARG A 1192 98.19 55.03 4.67
C ARG A 1192 97.42 53.92 5.42
N LYS A 1193 97.59 52.64 5.06
CA LYS A 1193 96.98 51.50 5.79
C LYS A 1193 97.74 51.12 7.07
N ASN A 1194 99.02 51.49 7.17
CA ASN A 1194 99.88 51.20 8.34
C ASN A 1194 99.87 52.34 9.37
N GLU A 1195 99.40 53.53 8.98
CA GLU A 1195 99.00 54.65 9.85
C GLU A 1195 97.56 54.45 10.32
#